data_AF-A0A0M1LIH7-F1
#
_entry.id   AF-A0A0M1LIH7-F1
#
_cell.length_a   1.000
_cell.length_b   1.000
_cell.length_c   1.000
_cell.angle_alpha   90.00
_cell.angle_beta   90.00
_cell.angle_gamma   90.00
#
_symmetry.space_group_name_H-M   'P 1'
#
loop_
_entity.id
_entity.type
_entity.pdbx_description
1 polymer ?
#
loop_
_entity_poly.entity_id
_entity_poly.type
_entity_poly.pdbx_seq_one_letter_code
_entity_poly.pdbx_strand_id
1 'polypeptide(L)'
;MGSKFYREISNSMKEKEVETVYNKGLDLYFSNAKINHPYNCDGYIESDVFYDNKKRILRLLIEYKLDEKLDSKTHQAKVLVQALYYIKKFELNGDILPNVTLIGDKNECFVLHTNDINNYLDEDIDWSMAPSEAPNKNPNLVFKIAKDEKINPFVFKIDDNFSFKEVADKIKSLALNIQRLVRMTDQNISKIYDYFIIKVIKEIKKYNANDLVYMFIDLMICPKNNYKHPIKKNTLVLSNGNEININGNNYDAFFNHFERKYSPSEKERFTAISDRLIEDTTRRFKGEFYTPTSWVDEAHKVISSVYGDDWKEKYVVWDCAWGTGNLTRDYLFRELYCSTINEGDLKIASRYNINSVKFKYDFLNDDIDLLQGAILLESEYKIPKSLLYALKSDRKIIFFLNPPYGTSGSGGAKGSSKKGMAESEMNKLMKKNKVGRCSEQLFAQFLYRIFMFKKLYNLTNINICIYATPIYMSGESFKKFRKVFLKEFKYESGILFQASHFSDVKNRWGISFSCWSSGESVNKTEFIHELKDIDNTGIVSLGKKNIYNLDEEIKCSDWIRKEIKDKSTVDRPQFITAISIKQSGNGKALKGSLGYCVNSANAIYENDTYVFITSSTSCKGHGVSITKDNIMNIVSNFAARKLITGKHSTWINHKDEYMKPSVNKEGYKEWNYDALVYSIFNTASNQSSVRQIQYKDKKWNVFNEFFFMSKNEILKLADLNNNDQVYEDVKNFGEERYVYKLLENTQLSTESQVVLDKARDLVYKSFKYREVFNEDNPEYFINSWDAGWYQIKGLLNEYMKEELIEFNNLYKELENKMRPNIYEFGFLK
;
A
#
# COMPACT_ATOMS: atom_id res chain seq x y z
N MET A 1 -22.25 -11.47 7.68
CA MET A 1 -22.41 -12.51 8.72
C MET A 1 -21.72 -13.74 8.20
N GLY A 2 -20.69 -14.23 8.91
CA GLY A 2 -19.87 -15.34 8.44
C GLY A 2 -20.63 -16.66 8.29
N SER A 3 -20.11 -17.54 7.44
CA SER A 3 -20.68 -18.87 7.23
C SER A 3 -20.79 -19.63 8.55
N LYS A 4 -21.84 -20.47 8.68
CA LYS A 4 -22.07 -21.26 9.89
C LYS A 4 -20.83 -22.14 10.21
N PHE A 5 -20.19 -22.69 9.18
CA PHE A 5 -18.98 -23.51 9.32
C PHE A 5 -17.83 -22.71 9.95
N TYR A 6 -17.55 -21.50 9.42
CA TYR A 6 -16.46 -20.66 9.92
C TYR A 6 -16.65 -20.25 11.39
N ARG A 7 -17.88 -19.90 11.78
CA ARG A 7 -18.19 -19.54 13.17
C ARG A 7 -17.98 -20.70 14.15
N GLU A 8 -18.22 -21.93 13.70
CA GLU A 8 -18.02 -23.12 14.53
C GLU A 8 -16.53 -23.51 14.63
N ILE A 9 -15.75 -23.38 13.54
CA ILE A 9 -14.35 -23.83 13.50
C ILE A 9 -13.33 -22.80 14.01
N SER A 10 -13.64 -21.50 13.90
CA SER A 10 -12.71 -20.41 14.28
C SER A 10 -12.32 -20.41 15.75
N ASN A 11 -13.17 -20.98 16.62
CA ASN A 11 -12.93 -21.07 18.06
C ASN A 11 -12.29 -22.42 18.49
N SER A 12 -11.95 -23.29 17.54
CA SER A 12 -11.33 -24.58 17.86
C SER A 12 -9.94 -24.40 18.48
N MET A 13 -9.74 -25.00 19.64
CA MET A 13 -8.50 -25.00 20.43
C MET A 13 -7.84 -26.39 20.47
N LYS A 14 -8.51 -27.41 19.95
CA LYS A 14 -8.02 -28.80 19.88
C LYS A 14 -8.41 -29.43 18.54
N GLU A 15 -7.59 -30.34 18.02
CA GLU A 15 -7.83 -31.05 16.75
C GLU A 15 -9.19 -31.78 16.72
N LYS A 16 -9.65 -32.33 17.86
CA LYS A 16 -10.98 -32.95 18.01
C LYS A 16 -12.15 -32.00 17.71
N GLU A 17 -11.98 -30.70 17.97
CA GLU A 17 -13.00 -29.70 17.69
C GLU A 17 -13.03 -29.36 16.19
N VAL A 18 -11.86 -29.30 15.54
CA VAL A 18 -11.73 -29.20 14.08
C VAL A 18 -12.43 -30.39 13.41
N GLU A 19 -12.13 -31.62 13.84
CA GLU A 19 -12.78 -32.86 13.39
C GLU A 19 -14.31 -32.75 13.48
N THR A 20 -14.84 -32.29 14.62
CA THR A 20 -16.28 -32.20 14.85
C THR A 20 -16.96 -31.26 13.85
N VAL A 21 -16.35 -30.14 13.51
CA VAL A 21 -16.92 -29.16 12.56
C VAL A 21 -16.83 -29.67 11.13
N TYR A 22 -15.70 -30.27 10.76
CA TYR A 22 -15.54 -30.91 9.44
C TYR A 22 -16.53 -32.05 9.21
N ASN A 23 -16.71 -32.93 10.20
CA ASN A 23 -17.65 -34.06 10.11
C ASN A 23 -19.09 -33.57 9.89
N LYS A 24 -19.53 -32.51 10.58
CA LYS A 24 -20.83 -31.87 10.30
C LYS A 24 -20.94 -31.33 8.87
N GLY A 25 -19.85 -30.76 8.35
CA GLY A 25 -19.78 -30.31 6.96
C GLY A 25 -19.91 -31.48 5.98
N LEU A 26 -19.18 -32.56 6.21
CA LEU A 26 -19.23 -33.77 5.39
C LEU A 26 -20.62 -34.42 5.41
N ASP A 27 -21.21 -34.58 6.60
CA ASP A 27 -22.55 -35.14 6.78
C ASP A 27 -23.62 -34.34 6.01
N LEU A 28 -23.46 -33.02 5.88
CA LEU A 28 -24.41 -32.19 5.13
C LEU A 28 -24.40 -32.48 3.63
N TYR A 29 -23.24 -32.80 3.04
CA TYR A 29 -23.09 -32.96 1.58
C TYR A 29 -22.93 -34.41 1.12
N PHE A 30 -22.73 -35.33 2.07
CA PHE A 30 -22.59 -36.78 1.91
C PHE A 30 -23.50 -37.52 2.91
N SER A 31 -24.74 -37.05 3.06
CA SER A 31 -25.70 -37.40 4.12
C SER A 31 -26.10 -38.86 4.29
N ASN A 32 -25.65 -39.76 3.40
CA ASN A 32 -25.87 -41.20 3.49
C ASN A 32 -24.57 -41.99 3.76
N ALA A 33 -23.46 -41.30 3.96
CA ALA A 33 -22.15 -41.91 4.10
C ALA A 33 -21.72 -41.95 5.57
N LYS A 34 -21.26 -43.11 6.04
CA LYS A 34 -20.75 -43.27 7.40
C LYS A 34 -19.26 -42.95 7.44
N ILE A 35 -18.85 -42.05 8.34
CA ILE A 35 -17.43 -41.82 8.64
C ILE A 35 -16.93 -42.97 9.50
N ASN A 36 -15.95 -43.73 8.97
CA ASN A 36 -15.27 -44.82 9.67
C ASN A 36 -13.81 -44.42 9.97
N HIS A 37 -13.12 -45.18 10.84
CA HIS A 37 -11.74 -44.89 11.25
C HIS A 37 -10.80 -46.09 11.06
N PRO A 38 -10.72 -46.67 9.85
CA PRO A 38 -9.79 -47.77 9.59
C PRO A 38 -8.35 -47.32 9.87
N TYR A 39 -7.53 -48.22 10.43
CA TYR A 39 -6.12 -47.96 10.73
C TYR A 39 -5.85 -46.77 11.66
N ASN A 40 -6.85 -46.33 12.43
CA ASN A 40 -6.80 -45.14 13.29
C ASN A 40 -6.54 -43.84 12.51
N CYS A 41 -7.09 -43.70 11.30
CA CYS A 41 -7.17 -42.40 10.64
C CYS A 41 -8.29 -41.54 11.24
N ASP A 42 -8.25 -40.24 10.98
CA ASP A 42 -9.24 -39.30 11.49
C ASP A 42 -10.60 -39.45 10.80
N GLY A 43 -10.62 -39.93 9.56
CA GLY A 43 -11.86 -40.32 8.90
C GLY A 43 -11.66 -41.03 7.57
N TYR A 44 -12.61 -41.89 7.24
CA TYR A 44 -12.75 -42.56 5.95
C TYR A 44 -14.23 -42.63 5.57
N ILE A 45 -14.56 -42.13 4.37
CA ILE A 45 -15.92 -42.15 3.84
C ILE A 45 -15.95 -42.95 2.53
N GLU A 46 -16.87 -43.91 2.44
CA GLU A 46 -17.22 -44.56 1.19
C GLU A 46 -18.66 -44.21 0.80
N SER A 47 -18.86 -43.61 -0.38
CA SER A 47 -20.18 -43.13 -0.81
C SER A 47 -20.32 -43.09 -2.34
N ASP A 48 -21.56 -43.14 -2.82
CA ASP A 48 -21.87 -43.02 -4.23
C ASP A 48 -21.97 -41.54 -4.65
N VAL A 49 -21.25 -41.16 -5.71
CA VAL A 49 -21.33 -39.82 -6.34
C VAL A 49 -21.87 -39.94 -7.76
N PHE A 50 -22.86 -39.10 -8.10
CA PHE A 50 -23.59 -39.14 -9.37
C PHE A 50 -23.39 -37.86 -10.18
N TYR A 51 -23.20 -37.99 -11.51
CA TYR A 51 -23.21 -36.88 -12.48
C TYR A 51 -23.66 -37.35 -13.86
N ASP A 52 -24.70 -36.71 -14.45
CA ASP A 52 -25.26 -37.00 -15.79
C ASP A 52 -25.28 -38.51 -16.14
N ASN A 53 -25.88 -39.31 -15.25
CA ASN A 53 -26.05 -40.77 -15.31
C ASN A 53 -24.79 -41.64 -15.09
N LYS A 54 -23.63 -41.07 -14.72
CA LYS A 54 -22.45 -41.83 -14.28
C LYS A 54 -22.38 -41.90 -12.75
N LYS A 55 -22.27 -43.13 -12.23
CA LYS A 55 -22.05 -43.44 -10.81
C LYS A 55 -20.57 -43.75 -10.59
N ARG A 56 -19.92 -43.08 -9.64
CA ARG A 56 -18.57 -43.41 -9.14
C ARG A 56 -18.61 -43.56 -7.62
N ILE A 57 -17.78 -44.45 -7.10
CA ILE A 57 -17.62 -44.63 -5.65
C ILE A 57 -16.53 -43.65 -5.19
N LEU A 58 -16.89 -42.72 -4.32
CA LEU A 58 -15.96 -41.89 -3.56
C LEU A 58 -15.40 -42.74 -2.42
N ARG A 59 -14.08 -42.77 -2.28
CA ARG A 59 -13.34 -43.31 -1.13
C ARG A 59 -12.46 -42.19 -0.60
N LEU A 60 -13.00 -41.42 0.34
CA LEU A 60 -12.37 -40.22 0.88
C LEU A 60 -11.57 -40.58 2.13
N LEU A 61 -10.26 -40.41 2.09
CA LEU A 61 -9.42 -40.40 3.29
C LEU A 61 -9.39 -38.98 3.87
N ILE A 62 -9.46 -38.86 5.20
CA ILE A 62 -9.51 -37.59 5.90
C ILE A 62 -8.46 -37.56 7.01
N GLU A 63 -7.77 -36.43 7.10
CA GLU A 63 -6.83 -36.10 8.17
C GLU A 63 -7.12 -34.68 8.66
N TYR A 64 -7.20 -34.50 9.97
CA TYR A 64 -7.40 -33.21 10.62
C TYR A 64 -6.14 -32.74 11.33
N LYS A 65 -5.98 -31.41 11.40
CA LYS A 65 -4.90 -30.73 12.10
C LYS A 65 -5.42 -29.52 12.85
N LEU A 66 -4.60 -29.01 13.77
CA LEU A 66 -4.81 -27.75 14.46
C LEU A 66 -3.59 -26.83 14.30
N ASP A 67 -3.85 -25.65 13.75
CA ASP A 67 -2.87 -24.58 13.49
C ASP A 67 -1.69 -25.02 12.58
N GLU A 68 -1.97 -25.95 11.66
CA GLU A 68 -1.01 -26.36 10.62
C GLU A 68 -1.13 -25.45 9.39
N LYS A 69 -0.01 -24.92 8.89
CA LYS A 69 0.02 -23.98 7.75
C LYS A 69 -0.08 -24.70 6.42
N LEU A 70 -1.29 -25.08 6.01
CA LEU A 70 -1.54 -25.86 4.80
C LEU A 70 -1.33 -25.07 3.50
N ASP A 71 -1.09 -23.76 3.54
CA ASP A 71 -0.60 -22.94 2.43
C ASP A 71 0.91 -23.10 2.14
N SER A 72 1.66 -23.74 3.05
CA SER A 72 3.09 -24.01 2.92
C SER A 72 3.36 -25.40 2.34
N LYS A 73 4.14 -25.46 1.24
CA LYS A 73 4.52 -26.73 0.58
C LYS A 73 5.15 -27.76 1.53
N THR A 74 5.98 -27.31 2.46
CA THR A 74 6.62 -28.20 3.43
C THR A 74 5.62 -28.79 4.41
N HIS A 75 4.65 -28.01 4.87
CA HIS A 75 3.60 -28.46 5.79
C HIS A 75 2.58 -29.35 5.06
N GLN A 76 2.19 -29.00 3.82
CA GLN A 76 1.44 -29.88 2.92
C GLN A 76 2.12 -31.24 2.78
N ALA A 77 3.42 -31.26 2.51
CA ALA A 77 4.16 -32.51 2.36
C ALA A 77 4.18 -33.34 3.66
N LYS A 78 4.30 -32.70 4.84
CA LYS A 78 4.27 -33.41 6.12
C LYS A 78 2.93 -34.13 6.34
N VAL A 79 1.81 -33.42 6.19
CA VAL A 79 0.47 -34.03 6.35
C VAL A 79 0.17 -35.06 5.27
N LEU A 80 0.69 -34.87 4.05
CA LEU A 80 0.57 -35.85 2.96
C LEU A 80 1.41 -37.11 3.22
N VAL A 81 2.59 -37.01 3.83
CA VAL A 81 3.37 -38.18 4.27
C VAL A 81 2.59 -38.97 5.31
N GLN A 82 1.96 -38.30 6.27
CA GLN A 82 1.10 -38.97 7.25
C GLN A 82 -0.09 -39.68 6.55
N ALA A 83 -0.78 -38.99 5.62
CA ALA A 83 -1.85 -39.58 4.82
C ALA A 83 -1.38 -40.80 3.99
N LEU A 84 -0.17 -40.72 3.40
CA LEU A 84 0.44 -41.80 2.62
C LEU A 84 0.67 -43.06 3.47
N TYR A 85 1.04 -42.91 4.74
CA TYR A 85 1.19 -44.05 5.66
C TYR A 85 -0.15 -44.74 5.97
N TYR A 86 -1.25 -44.00 6.03
CA TYR A 86 -2.57 -44.63 6.11
C TYR A 86 -2.88 -45.39 4.82
N ILE A 87 -2.65 -44.78 3.65
CA ILE A 87 -2.86 -45.43 2.33
C ILE A 87 -2.03 -46.71 2.21
N LYS A 88 -0.78 -46.71 2.70
CA LYS A 88 0.07 -47.92 2.74
C LYS A 88 -0.55 -49.04 3.57
N LYS A 89 -1.23 -48.72 4.68
CA LYS A 89 -1.94 -49.74 5.47
C LYS A 89 -3.13 -50.34 4.73
N PHE A 90 -3.87 -49.54 3.96
CA PHE A 90 -4.90 -50.09 3.04
C PHE A 90 -4.27 -51.04 2.03
N GLU A 91 -3.15 -50.65 1.41
CA GLU A 91 -2.42 -51.48 0.45
C GLU A 91 -1.95 -52.82 1.05
N LEU A 92 -1.30 -52.78 2.22
CA LEU A 92 -0.73 -53.97 2.87
C LEU A 92 -1.79 -54.97 3.35
N ASN A 93 -3.01 -54.50 3.64
CA ASN A 93 -4.13 -55.35 4.05
C ASN A 93 -5.00 -55.79 2.85
N GLY A 94 -4.64 -55.42 1.63
CA GLY A 94 -5.37 -55.79 0.41
C GLY A 94 -6.68 -55.04 0.21
N ASP A 95 -6.86 -53.90 0.88
CA ASP A 95 -8.04 -53.06 0.73
C ASP A 95 -7.97 -52.19 -0.53
N ILE A 96 -9.13 -51.71 -0.98
CA ILE A 96 -9.18 -50.75 -2.08
C ILE A 96 -8.70 -49.39 -1.57
N LEU A 97 -7.70 -48.82 -2.25
CA LEU A 97 -7.13 -47.53 -1.87
C LEU A 97 -8.17 -46.39 -1.93
N PRO A 98 -8.07 -45.41 -1.02
CA PRO A 98 -8.76 -44.13 -1.16
C PRO A 98 -8.46 -43.48 -2.51
N ASN A 99 -9.43 -42.78 -3.09
CA ASN A 99 -9.27 -42.09 -4.37
C ASN A 99 -9.26 -40.55 -4.24
N VAL A 100 -9.71 -40.03 -3.11
CA VAL A 100 -9.61 -38.61 -2.76
C VAL A 100 -9.07 -38.50 -1.34
N THR A 101 -8.19 -37.52 -1.11
CA THR A 101 -7.68 -37.21 0.23
C THR A 101 -8.07 -35.77 0.60
N LEU A 102 -8.70 -35.60 1.77
CA LEU A 102 -9.00 -34.32 2.40
C LEU A 102 -8.07 -34.10 3.59
N ILE A 103 -7.38 -32.96 3.62
CA ILE A 103 -6.67 -32.50 4.81
C ILE A 103 -7.35 -31.23 5.30
N GLY A 104 -7.80 -31.24 6.56
CA GLY A 104 -8.50 -30.11 7.19
C GLY A 104 -7.74 -29.53 8.38
N ASP A 105 -7.51 -28.23 8.38
CA ASP A 105 -7.07 -27.44 9.53
C ASP A 105 -8.17 -26.43 9.91
N LYS A 106 -8.05 -25.78 11.07
CA LYS A 106 -8.94 -24.68 11.49
C LYS A 106 -8.92 -23.49 10.53
N ASN A 107 -7.77 -23.18 9.93
CA ASN A 107 -7.57 -21.99 9.10
C ASN A 107 -7.66 -22.30 7.60
N GLU A 108 -7.31 -23.52 7.20
CA GLU A 108 -7.11 -23.91 5.81
C GLU A 108 -7.48 -25.38 5.59
N CYS A 109 -7.85 -25.77 4.37
CA CYS A 109 -7.95 -27.17 4.00
C CYS A 109 -7.67 -27.38 2.53
N PHE A 110 -7.36 -28.60 2.14
CA PHE A 110 -7.23 -28.92 0.73
C PHE A 110 -7.69 -30.34 0.42
N VAL A 111 -8.01 -30.55 -0.85
CA VAL A 111 -8.34 -31.87 -1.38
C VAL A 111 -7.56 -32.15 -2.65
N LEU A 112 -7.16 -33.41 -2.82
CA LEU A 112 -6.44 -33.89 -3.99
C LEU A 112 -6.90 -35.29 -4.39
N HIS A 113 -6.54 -35.69 -5.61
CA HIS A 113 -6.71 -37.06 -6.04
C HIS A 113 -5.59 -37.91 -5.42
N THR A 114 -5.92 -39.03 -4.79
CA THR A 114 -4.93 -39.85 -4.07
C THR A 114 -3.85 -40.42 -4.99
N ASN A 115 -4.17 -40.70 -6.25
CA ASN A 115 -3.19 -41.04 -7.29
C ASN A 115 -2.01 -40.07 -7.41
N ASP A 116 -2.18 -38.79 -7.05
CA ASP A 116 -1.10 -37.80 -7.13
C ASP A 116 0.06 -38.13 -6.17
N ILE A 117 -0.20 -38.93 -5.12
CA ILE A 117 0.78 -39.35 -4.11
C ILE A 117 1.07 -40.86 -4.11
N ASN A 118 0.34 -41.67 -4.88
CA ASN A 118 0.48 -43.14 -4.87
C ASN A 118 1.86 -43.63 -5.32
N ASN A 119 2.56 -42.90 -6.18
CA ASN A 119 3.90 -43.28 -6.64
C ASN A 119 4.93 -43.36 -5.50
N TYR A 120 4.62 -42.81 -4.33
CA TYR A 120 5.47 -42.84 -3.15
C TYR A 120 5.22 -44.06 -2.24
N LEU A 121 4.22 -44.91 -2.54
CA LEU A 121 3.95 -46.14 -1.78
C LEU A 121 5.06 -47.19 -1.93
N ASP A 122 5.82 -47.12 -3.03
CA ASP A 122 6.94 -48.04 -3.33
C ASP A 122 8.28 -47.58 -2.74
N GLU A 123 8.30 -46.53 -1.93
CA GLU A 123 9.53 -46.04 -1.29
C GLU A 123 10.07 -47.06 -0.27
N ASP A 124 11.39 -47.27 -0.29
CA ASP A 124 12.11 -48.16 0.62
C ASP A 124 12.35 -47.48 1.96
N ILE A 125 11.31 -47.46 2.80
CA ILE A 125 11.29 -46.85 4.14
C ILE A 125 10.55 -47.76 5.12
N ASP A 126 10.72 -47.51 6.42
CA ASP A 126 10.00 -48.23 7.45
C ASP A 126 8.51 -47.83 7.48
N TRP A 127 7.65 -48.69 6.94
CA TRP A 127 6.20 -48.51 6.90
C TRP A 127 5.50 -48.97 8.19
N SER A 128 6.20 -49.57 9.15
CA SER A 128 5.61 -50.13 10.37
C SER A 128 5.34 -49.10 11.47
N MET A 129 5.92 -47.90 11.36
CA MET A 129 5.77 -46.82 12.34
C MET A 129 4.36 -46.19 12.36
N ALA A 130 4.07 -45.45 13.43
CA ALA A 130 2.83 -44.70 13.55
C ALA A 130 2.75 -43.59 12.47
N PRO A 131 1.65 -43.46 11.72
CA PRO A 131 1.50 -42.46 10.67
C PRO A 131 1.77 -41.02 11.12
N SER A 132 1.42 -40.67 12.36
CA SER A 132 1.67 -39.34 12.94
C SER A 132 3.15 -39.03 13.18
N GLU A 133 4.02 -40.04 13.32
CA GLU A 133 5.46 -39.86 13.48
C GLU A 133 6.21 -39.84 12.14
N ALA A 134 5.58 -40.37 11.09
CA ALA A 134 6.20 -40.58 9.78
C ALA A 134 6.83 -39.31 9.16
N PRO A 135 6.21 -38.12 9.24
CA PRO A 135 6.82 -36.92 8.63
C PRO A 135 8.13 -36.51 9.29
N ASN A 136 8.26 -36.72 10.60
CA ASN A 136 9.46 -36.35 11.37
C ASN A 136 10.59 -37.37 11.19
N LYS A 137 10.24 -38.66 11.06
CA LYS A 137 11.21 -39.75 10.88
C LYS A 137 11.66 -39.94 9.42
N ASN A 138 10.90 -39.41 8.45
CA ASN A 138 11.21 -39.52 7.01
C ASN A 138 11.35 -38.13 6.33
N PRO A 139 12.32 -37.28 6.75
CA PRO A 139 12.48 -35.93 6.19
C PRO A 139 12.82 -35.93 4.69
N ASN A 140 13.47 -36.98 4.18
CA ASN A 140 13.76 -37.13 2.75
C ASN A 140 12.49 -37.35 1.92
N LEU A 141 11.52 -38.12 2.43
CA LEU A 141 10.24 -38.32 1.76
C LEU A 141 9.42 -37.03 1.78
N VAL A 142 9.40 -36.31 2.90
CA VAL A 142 8.79 -34.98 2.99
C VAL A 142 9.40 -34.02 1.96
N PHE A 143 10.73 -34.03 1.82
CA PHE A 143 11.42 -33.19 0.83
C PHE A 143 11.06 -33.58 -0.61
N LYS A 144 11.00 -34.88 -0.93
CA LYS A 144 10.59 -35.38 -2.25
C LYS A 144 9.17 -34.92 -2.61
N ILE A 145 8.20 -35.16 -1.73
CA ILE A 145 6.80 -34.74 -1.92
C ILE A 145 6.67 -33.21 -2.00
N ALA A 146 7.40 -32.46 -1.16
CA ALA A 146 7.40 -30.99 -1.21
C ALA A 146 7.96 -30.41 -2.51
N LYS A 147 8.82 -31.16 -3.21
CA LYS A 147 9.43 -30.80 -4.49
C LYS A 147 8.67 -31.32 -5.70
N ASP A 148 7.69 -32.19 -5.50
CA ASP A 148 6.90 -32.75 -6.60
C ASP A 148 5.90 -31.70 -7.11
N GLU A 149 6.18 -31.16 -8.29
CA GLU A 149 5.37 -30.14 -8.94
C GLU A 149 3.99 -30.68 -9.36
N LYS A 150 3.80 -32.00 -9.44
CA LYS A 150 2.49 -32.61 -9.70
C LYS A 150 1.56 -32.54 -8.49
N ILE A 151 2.13 -32.47 -7.28
CA ILE A 151 1.38 -32.37 -6.03
C ILE A 151 1.14 -30.90 -5.73
N ASN A 152 0.05 -30.37 -6.30
CA ASN A 152 -0.36 -28.99 -6.11
C ASN A 152 -1.85 -28.87 -5.75
N PRO A 153 -2.24 -29.25 -4.52
CA PRO A 153 -3.64 -29.23 -4.13
C PRO A 153 -4.17 -27.80 -4.05
N PHE A 154 -5.44 -27.63 -4.38
CA PHE A 154 -6.12 -26.34 -4.20
C PHE A 154 -6.46 -26.16 -2.72
N VAL A 155 -5.86 -25.14 -2.09
CA VAL A 155 -6.07 -24.83 -0.68
C VAL A 155 -7.22 -23.85 -0.52
N PHE A 156 -8.25 -24.26 0.20
CA PHE A 156 -9.36 -23.42 0.63
C PHE A 156 -8.99 -22.75 1.94
N LYS A 157 -9.06 -21.41 1.98
CA LYS A 157 -8.97 -20.66 3.23
C LYS A 157 -10.33 -20.68 3.92
N ILE A 158 -10.30 -20.92 5.23
CA ILE A 158 -11.50 -20.99 6.07
C ILE A 158 -11.65 -19.62 6.74
N ASP A 159 -12.39 -18.73 6.08
CA ASP A 159 -12.73 -17.39 6.55
C ASP A 159 -14.25 -17.18 6.63
N ASP A 160 -14.70 -15.97 6.96
CA ASP A 160 -16.12 -15.63 7.06
C ASP A 160 -16.95 -15.95 5.79
N ASN A 161 -16.33 -15.98 4.61
CA ASN A 161 -17.01 -16.29 3.34
C ASN A 161 -16.89 -17.77 2.95
N PHE A 162 -16.14 -18.57 3.71
CA PHE A 162 -15.90 -19.97 3.40
C PHE A 162 -17.19 -20.77 3.30
N SER A 163 -17.38 -21.45 2.17
CA SER A 163 -18.48 -22.37 1.97
C SER A 163 -17.96 -23.79 1.88
N PHE A 164 -18.31 -24.63 2.87
CA PHE A 164 -17.96 -26.06 2.83
C PHE A 164 -18.52 -26.77 1.59
N LYS A 165 -19.55 -26.19 0.95
CA LYS A 165 -20.05 -26.66 -0.35
C LYS A 165 -18.95 -26.71 -1.41
N GLU A 166 -18.03 -25.75 -1.44
CA GLU A 166 -16.96 -25.70 -2.43
C GLU A 166 -15.96 -26.85 -2.24
N VAL A 167 -15.66 -27.19 -0.99
CA VAL A 167 -14.85 -28.37 -0.65
C VAL A 167 -15.58 -29.64 -1.08
N ALA A 168 -16.87 -29.76 -0.76
CA ALA A 168 -17.68 -30.90 -1.16
C ALA A 168 -17.82 -31.05 -2.68
N ASP A 169 -18.02 -29.95 -3.41
CA ASP A 169 -18.07 -29.92 -4.88
C ASP A 169 -16.72 -30.32 -5.48
N LYS A 170 -15.61 -29.89 -4.87
CA LYS A 170 -14.27 -30.29 -5.29
C LYS A 170 -14.02 -31.78 -5.04
N ILE A 171 -14.40 -32.32 -3.87
CA ILE A 171 -14.34 -33.77 -3.57
C ILE A 171 -15.11 -34.56 -4.64
N LYS A 172 -16.34 -34.15 -4.95
CA LYS A 172 -17.18 -34.78 -5.99
C LYS A 172 -16.53 -34.69 -7.37
N SER A 173 -15.94 -33.54 -7.73
CA SER A 173 -15.27 -33.37 -9.02
C SER A 173 -14.05 -34.26 -9.20
N LEU A 174 -13.25 -34.43 -8.13
CA LEU A 174 -12.06 -35.28 -8.11
C LEU A 174 -12.46 -36.77 -8.19
N ALA A 175 -13.49 -37.18 -7.45
CA ALA A 175 -14.03 -38.54 -7.53
C ALA A 175 -14.58 -38.90 -8.92
N LEU A 176 -15.06 -37.90 -9.67
CA LEU A 176 -15.56 -38.06 -11.05
C LEU A 176 -14.48 -37.90 -12.13
N ASN A 177 -13.27 -37.47 -11.75
CA ASN A 177 -12.16 -37.16 -12.65
C ASN A 177 -12.50 -36.09 -13.72
N ILE A 178 -13.30 -35.08 -13.36
CA ILE A 178 -13.75 -34.00 -14.27
C ILE A 178 -12.89 -32.74 -14.06
N GLN A 179 -12.04 -32.39 -15.03
CA GLN A 179 -11.34 -31.10 -15.09
C GLN A 179 -12.23 -30.07 -15.81
N ARG A 180 -12.80 -29.10 -15.08
CA ARG A 180 -13.51 -27.95 -15.68
C ARG A 180 -12.49 -26.83 -15.96
N LEU A 181 -12.21 -26.57 -17.24
CA LEU A 181 -11.36 -25.45 -17.67
C LEU A 181 -12.21 -24.18 -17.87
N VAL A 182 -11.67 -23.02 -17.50
CA VAL A 182 -12.29 -21.72 -17.77
C VAL A 182 -12.10 -21.37 -19.23
N ARG A 183 -13.20 -21.14 -19.95
CA ARG A 183 -13.18 -20.79 -21.38
C ARG A 183 -13.07 -19.27 -21.58
N MET A 184 -12.20 -18.85 -22.49
CA MET A 184 -12.09 -17.45 -22.91
C MET A 184 -13.28 -17.06 -23.79
N THR A 185 -13.78 -15.84 -23.62
CA THR A 185 -14.90 -15.23 -24.35
C THR A 185 -14.61 -13.75 -24.61
N ASP A 186 -15.39 -13.12 -25.49
CA ASP A 186 -15.26 -11.69 -25.82
C ASP A 186 -15.37 -10.78 -24.57
N GLN A 187 -16.12 -11.24 -23.56
CA GLN A 187 -16.39 -10.52 -22.31
C GLN A 187 -15.28 -10.69 -21.26
N ASN A 188 -14.56 -11.81 -21.25
CA ASN A 188 -13.58 -12.10 -20.19
C ASN A 188 -12.11 -12.02 -20.66
N ILE A 189 -11.85 -11.94 -21.97
CA ILE A 189 -10.50 -11.94 -22.55
C ILE A 189 -9.58 -10.86 -21.98
N SER A 190 -10.09 -9.64 -21.73
CA SER A 190 -9.30 -8.57 -21.11
C SER A 190 -8.88 -8.92 -19.68
N LYS A 191 -9.76 -9.56 -18.89
CA LYS A 191 -9.45 -9.99 -17.51
C LYS A 191 -8.41 -11.10 -17.50
N ILE A 192 -8.56 -12.07 -18.41
CA ILE A 192 -7.63 -13.19 -18.55
C ILE A 192 -6.25 -12.67 -19.00
N TYR A 193 -6.21 -11.73 -19.94
CA TYR A 193 -4.98 -11.06 -20.38
C TYR A 193 -4.32 -10.27 -19.24
N ASP A 194 -5.08 -9.46 -18.50
CA ASP A 194 -4.58 -8.69 -17.36
C ASP A 194 -3.98 -9.62 -16.30
N TYR A 195 -4.67 -10.71 -15.97
CA TYR A 195 -4.17 -11.73 -15.05
C TYR A 195 -2.86 -12.34 -15.57
N PHE A 196 -2.83 -12.73 -16.84
CA PHE A 196 -1.65 -13.33 -17.47
C PHE A 196 -0.44 -12.39 -17.40
N ILE A 197 -0.57 -11.15 -17.84
CA ILE A 197 0.57 -10.22 -17.86
C ILE A 197 1.04 -9.83 -16.46
N ILE A 198 0.13 -9.74 -15.46
CA ILE A 198 0.48 -9.39 -14.08
C ILE A 198 1.16 -10.56 -13.36
N LYS A 199 0.67 -11.79 -13.58
CA LYS A 199 1.12 -12.97 -12.81
C LYS A 199 2.22 -13.75 -13.52
N VAL A 200 2.22 -13.77 -14.84
CA VAL A 200 3.12 -14.62 -15.63
C VAL A 200 4.32 -13.84 -16.14
N ILE A 201 4.17 -12.58 -16.57
CA ILE A 201 5.28 -11.83 -17.19
C ILE A 201 6.11 -11.10 -16.14
N LYS A 202 7.44 -11.25 -16.19
CA LYS A 202 8.37 -10.49 -15.35
C LYS A 202 8.83 -9.24 -16.07
N GLU A 203 9.00 -8.15 -15.32
CA GLU A 203 9.52 -6.87 -15.84
C GLU A 203 8.75 -6.39 -17.09
N ILE A 204 7.41 -6.46 -17.03
CA ILE A 204 6.49 -6.19 -18.15
C ILE A 204 6.84 -4.97 -19.02
N LYS A 205 7.43 -3.93 -18.43
CA LYS A 205 7.85 -2.69 -19.08
C LYS A 205 8.99 -2.83 -20.10
N LYS A 206 9.69 -3.97 -20.12
CA LYS A 206 10.73 -4.26 -21.14
C LYS A 206 10.13 -4.58 -22.51
N TYR A 207 8.85 -4.93 -22.56
CA TYR A 207 8.18 -5.41 -23.76
C TYR A 207 7.18 -4.37 -24.24
N ASN A 208 6.98 -4.26 -25.55
CA ASN A 208 5.96 -3.37 -26.10
C ASN A 208 4.57 -4.04 -26.08
N ALA A 209 3.52 -3.23 -26.23
CA ALA A 209 2.14 -3.69 -26.14
C ALA A 209 1.77 -4.73 -27.21
N ASN A 210 2.26 -4.56 -28.44
CA ASN A 210 2.02 -5.49 -29.54
C ASN A 210 2.57 -6.87 -29.21
N ASP A 211 3.85 -6.94 -28.81
CA ASP A 211 4.50 -8.21 -28.47
C ASP A 211 3.76 -8.93 -27.35
N LEU A 212 3.31 -8.20 -26.32
CA LEU A 212 2.63 -8.80 -25.18
C LEU A 212 1.26 -9.37 -25.54
N VAL A 213 0.49 -8.65 -26.34
CA VAL A 213 -0.85 -9.08 -26.74
C VAL A 213 -0.78 -10.21 -27.75
N TYR A 214 0.03 -10.06 -28.80
CA TYR A 214 0.17 -11.11 -29.81
C TYR A 214 0.72 -12.40 -29.20
N MET A 215 1.71 -12.30 -28.30
CA MET A 215 2.16 -13.45 -27.51
C MET A 215 1.01 -14.12 -26.77
N PHE A 216 0.22 -13.35 -26.01
CA PHE A 216 -0.87 -13.89 -25.20
C PHE A 216 -1.92 -14.59 -26.08
N ILE A 217 -2.36 -13.92 -27.14
CA ILE A 217 -3.34 -14.48 -28.08
C ILE A 217 -2.78 -15.76 -28.70
N ASP A 218 -1.56 -15.75 -29.22
CA ASP A 218 -0.91 -16.93 -29.80
C ASP A 218 -0.82 -18.07 -28.80
N LEU A 219 -0.46 -17.82 -27.54
CA LEU A 219 -0.42 -18.87 -26.51
C LEU A 219 -1.81 -19.48 -26.22
N MET A 220 -2.87 -18.70 -26.37
CA MET A 220 -4.25 -19.13 -26.12
C MET A 220 -4.86 -19.89 -27.31
N ILE A 221 -4.57 -19.51 -28.55
CA ILE A 221 -5.25 -20.05 -29.75
C ILE A 221 -4.32 -20.82 -30.72
N CYS A 222 -3.01 -20.58 -30.67
CA CYS A 222 -1.97 -21.11 -31.57
C CYS A 222 -0.65 -21.46 -30.82
N PRO A 223 -0.68 -22.32 -29.79
CA PRO A 223 0.46 -22.53 -28.87
C PRO A 223 1.68 -23.22 -29.49
N LYS A 224 1.62 -23.63 -30.76
CA LYS A 224 2.77 -24.23 -31.46
C LYS A 224 3.85 -23.20 -31.81
N ASN A 225 3.51 -21.92 -31.81
CA ASN A 225 4.38 -20.85 -32.25
C ASN A 225 5.18 -20.23 -31.08
N ASN A 226 4.69 -20.33 -29.84
CA ASN A 226 5.33 -19.79 -28.64
C ASN A 226 5.44 -20.91 -27.59
N TYR A 227 6.62 -21.14 -27.02
CA TYR A 227 6.84 -22.25 -26.09
C TYR A 227 7.71 -21.86 -24.90
N LYS A 228 7.45 -22.49 -23.75
CA LYS A 228 8.30 -22.35 -22.56
C LYS A 228 9.64 -23.04 -22.84
N HIS A 229 10.75 -22.33 -22.64
CA HIS A 229 12.07 -22.84 -22.97
C HIS A 229 12.36 -24.11 -22.13
N PRO A 230 12.78 -25.24 -22.76
CA PRO A 230 12.90 -26.53 -22.07
C PRO A 230 14.02 -26.59 -21.03
N ILE A 231 15.14 -25.89 -21.29
CA ILE A 231 16.33 -25.89 -20.41
C ILE A 231 16.41 -24.62 -19.54
N LYS A 232 16.29 -23.45 -20.17
CA LYS A 232 16.35 -22.15 -19.50
C LYS A 232 15.07 -21.88 -18.70
N LYS A 233 15.14 -22.06 -17.38
CA LYS A 233 14.02 -21.81 -16.48
C LYS A 233 13.47 -20.39 -16.64
N ASN A 234 12.18 -20.21 -16.39
CA ASN A 234 11.52 -18.89 -16.38
C ASN A 234 11.62 -18.12 -17.70
N THR A 235 11.72 -18.81 -18.84
CA THR A 235 11.85 -18.19 -20.16
C THR A 235 10.78 -18.71 -21.10
N LEU A 236 10.15 -17.80 -21.85
CA LEU A 236 9.24 -18.08 -22.94
C LEU A 236 9.89 -17.66 -24.26
N VAL A 237 9.93 -18.57 -25.24
CA VAL A 237 10.40 -18.30 -26.60
C VAL A 237 9.20 -17.99 -27.48
N LEU A 238 9.25 -16.85 -28.16
CA LEU A 238 8.24 -16.41 -29.10
C LEU A 238 8.53 -16.91 -30.52
N SER A 239 7.51 -16.87 -31.36
CA SER A 239 7.53 -17.27 -32.77
C SER A 239 8.54 -16.50 -33.63
N ASN A 240 8.87 -15.27 -33.22
CA ASN A 240 9.90 -14.44 -33.85
C ASN A 240 11.32 -14.69 -33.29
N GLY A 241 11.50 -15.67 -32.42
CA GLY A 241 12.78 -16.01 -31.78
C GLY A 241 13.13 -15.16 -30.55
N ASN A 242 12.29 -14.17 -30.19
CA ASN A 242 12.53 -13.36 -28.99
C ASN A 242 12.23 -14.14 -27.71
N GLU A 243 12.98 -13.83 -26.66
CA GLU A 243 12.78 -14.44 -25.34
C GLU A 243 12.14 -13.46 -24.35
N ILE A 244 11.11 -13.92 -23.65
CA ILE A 244 10.42 -13.19 -22.58
C ILE A 244 10.67 -13.87 -21.24
N ASN A 245 11.00 -13.08 -20.22
CA ASN A 245 11.19 -13.56 -18.87
C ASN A 245 9.82 -13.70 -18.17
N ILE A 246 9.58 -14.87 -17.57
CA ILE A 246 8.29 -15.22 -16.98
C ILE A 246 8.45 -15.77 -15.55
N ASN A 247 7.35 -15.84 -14.82
CA ASN A 247 7.21 -16.74 -13.68
C ASN A 247 6.71 -18.10 -14.21
N GLY A 248 7.62 -19.07 -14.29
CA GLY A 248 7.35 -20.39 -14.86
C GLY A 248 6.23 -21.16 -14.14
N ASN A 249 6.11 -20.99 -12.82
CA ASN A 249 5.08 -21.68 -12.02
C ASN A 249 3.70 -21.08 -12.31
N ASN A 250 3.61 -19.75 -12.36
CA ASN A 250 2.36 -19.06 -12.68
C ASN A 250 1.95 -19.31 -14.14
N TYR A 251 2.92 -19.45 -15.06
CA TYR A 251 2.66 -19.86 -16.43
C TYR A 251 1.97 -21.23 -16.49
N ASP A 252 2.54 -22.24 -15.82
CA ASP A 252 1.98 -23.60 -15.84
C ASP A 252 0.61 -23.65 -15.16
N ALA A 253 0.47 -22.99 -14.01
CA ALA A 253 -0.79 -22.88 -13.29
C ALA A 253 -1.89 -22.22 -14.13
N PHE A 254 -1.54 -21.16 -14.87
CA PHE A 254 -2.46 -20.48 -15.78
C PHE A 254 -2.97 -21.45 -16.85
N PHE A 255 -2.07 -22.13 -17.59
CA PHE A 255 -2.50 -23.00 -18.69
C PHE A 255 -3.14 -24.33 -18.25
N ASN A 256 -3.05 -24.69 -16.98
CA ASN A 256 -3.81 -25.80 -16.39
C ASN A 256 -5.26 -25.40 -16.02
N HIS A 257 -5.56 -24.10 -15.97
CA HIS A 257 -6.85 -23.57 -15.57
C HIS A 257 -7.73 -23.10 -16.74
N PHE A 258 -7.13 -22.69 -17.86
CA PHE A 258 -7.85 -22.12 -19.01
C PHE A 258 -7.91 -23.07 -20.22
N GLU A 259 -9.05 -23.07 -20.93
CA GLU A 259 -9.25 -23.80 -22.18
C GLU A 259 -8.38 -23.21 -23.30
N ARG A 260 -7.88 -24.07 -24.19
CA ARG A 260 -7.08 -23.69 -25.37
C ARG A 260 -7.63 -24.24 -26.69
N LYS A 261 -8.71 -25.03 -26.64
CA LYS A 261 -9.42 -25.55 -27.81
C LYS A 261 -10.62 -24.67 -28.16
N TYR A 262 -10.44 -23.87 -29.20
CA TYR A 262 -11.45 -22.95 -29.75
C TYR A 262 -11.74 -23.26 -31.22
N SER A 263 -12.98 -23.02 -31.64
CA SER A 263 -13.41 -23.14 -33.05
C SER A 263 -12.77 -22.04 -33.91
N PRO A 264 -12.67 -22.21 -35.25
CA PRO A 264 -12.10 -21.20 -36.13
C PRO A 264 -12.74 -19.80 -36.00
N SER A 265 -14.07 -19.72 -35.83
CA SER A 265 -14.79 -18.45 -35.67
C SER A 265 -14.49 -17.77 -34.33
N GLU A 266 -14.27 -18.53 -33.26
CA GLU A 266 -13.83 -17.96 -31.97
C GLU A 266 -12.39 -17.45 -32.06
N LYS A 267 -11.50 -18.19 -32.74
CA LYS A 267 -10.11 -17.75 -32.95
C LYS A 267 -10.06 -16.43 -33.72
N GLU A 268 -10.83 -16.32 -34.80
CA GLU A 268 -10.95 -15.08 -35.59
C GLU A 268 -11.44 -13.90 -34.74
N ARG A 269 -12.46 -14.12 -33.88
CA ARG A 269 -12.95 -13.10 -32.94
C ARG A 269 -11.88 -12.67 -31.93
N PHE A 270 -11.14 -13.61 -31.34
CA PHE A 270 -10.08 -13.26 -30.38
C PHE A 270 -8.93 -12.51 -31.04
N THR A 271 -8.55 -12.88 -32.27
CA THR A 271 -7.57 -12.13 -33.06
C THR A 271 -8.07 -10.71 -33.32
N ALA A 272 -9.34 -10.51 -33.68
CA ALA A 272 -9.91 -9.17 -33.88
C ALA A 272 -9.95 -8.31 -32.59
N ILE A 273 -9.94 -8.94 -31.42
CA ILE A 273 -9.85 -8.24 -30.12
C ILE A 273 -8.41 -7.82 -29.78
N SER A 274 -7.39 -8.32 -30.48
CA SER A 274 -5.98 -8.00 -30.23
C SER A 274 -5.70 -6.50 -30.35
N ASP A 275 -6.21 -5.84 -31.39
CA ASP A 275 -6.00 -4.39 -31.61
C ASP A 275 -6.46 -3.56 -30.40
N ARG A 276 -7.58 -3.96 -29.79
CA ARG A 276 -8.08 -3.34 -28.56
C ARG A 276 -7.12 -3.56 -27.39
N LEU A 277 -6.69 -4.79 -27.17
CA LEU A 277 -5.76 -5.10 -26.07
C LEU A 277 -4.44 -4.36 -26.27
N ILE A 278 -3.98 -4.21 -27.52
CA ILE A 278 -2.76 -3.47 -27.86
C ILE A 278 -2.93 -2.01 -27.52
N GLU A 279 -4.06 -1.41 -27.89
CA GLU A 279 -4.35 -0.02 -27.56
C GLU A 279 -4.45 0.19 -26.04
N ASP A 280 -5.21 -0.64 -25.33
CA ASP A 280 -5.34 -0.59 -23.86
C ASP A 280 -3.97 -0.74 -23.17
N THR A 281 -3.14 -1.68 -23.61
CA THR A 281 -1.78 -1.90 -23.08
C THR A 281 -0.84 -0.73 -23.45
N THR A 282 -0.99 -0.17 -24.64
CA THR A 282 -0.21 1.01 -25.07
C THR A 282 -0.55 2.23 -24.21
N ARG A 283 -1.83 2.47 -23.94
CA ARG A 283 -2.30 3.57 -23.07
C ARG A 283 -1.83 3.38 -21.64
N ARG A 284 -1.86 2.13 -21.14
CA ARG A 284 -1.25 1.75 -19.86
C ARG A 284 0.24 2.09 -19.79
N PHE A 285 1.01 1.81 -20.84
CA PHE A 285 2.45 2.12 -20.90
C PHE A 285 2.78 3.60 -21.13
N LYS A 286 1.82 4.37 -21.67
CA LYS A 286 1.94 5.82 -21.85
C LYS A 286 1.53 6.60 -20.59
N GLY A 287 1.14 5.91 -19.51
CA GLY A 287 0.68 6.53 -18.26
C GLY A 287 -0.64 7.29 -18.39
N GLU A 288 -1.46 6.96 -19.39
CA GLU A 288 -2.84 7.47 -19.43
C GLU A 288 -3.65 6.82 -18.30
N PHE A 289 -4.59 7.56 -17.70
CA PHE A 289 -5.35 7.12 -16.52
C PHE A 289 -6.24 5.90 -16.83
N TYR A 290 -5.65 4.72 -16.81
CA TYR A 290 -6.31 3.43 -17.04
C TYR A 290 -6.66 2.77 -15.71
N THR A 291 -7.94 2.45 -15.51
CA THR A 291 -8.41 1.67 -14.35
C THR A 291 -8.37 0.17 -14.71
N PRO A 292 -7.57 -0.66 -14.00
CA PRO A 292 -7.52 -2.09 -14.27
C PRO A 292 -8.88 -2.78 -14.05
N THR A 293 -9.21 -3.72 -14.92
CA THR A 293 -10.53 -4.40 -14.92
C THR A 293 -10.86 -5.04 -13.58
N SER A 294 -9.89 -5.66 -12.91
CA SER A 294 -10.09 -6.26 -11.59
C SER A 294 -10.54 -5.25 -10.53
N TRP A 295 -9.99 -4.04 -10.54
CA TRP A 295 -10.39 -2.97 -9.62
C TRP A 295 -11.72 -2.36 -10.00
N VAL A 296 -12.09 -2.35 -11.29
CA VAL A 296 -13.43 -1.97 -11.76
C VAL A 296 -14.47 -2.97 -11.24
N ASP A 297 -14.22 -4.26 -11.38
CA ASP A 297 -15.11 -5.31 -10.86
C ASP A 297 -15.33 -5.14 -9.34
N GLU A 298 -14.26 -4.84 -8.61
CA GLU A 298 -14.31 -4.60 -7.17
C GLU A 298 -15.11 -3.34 -6.83
N ALA A 299 -14.97 -2.25 -7.59
CA ALA A 299 -15.82 -1.08 -7.44
C ALA A 299 -17.30 -1.41 -7.68
N HIS A 300 -17.63 -2.20 -8.71
CA HIS A 300 -19.01 -2.64 -8.95
C HIS A 300 -19.58 -3.42 -7.77
N LYS A 301 -18.81 -4.30 -7.13
CA LYS A 301 -19.24 -5.02 -5.90
C LYS A 301 -19.53 -4.05 -4.75
N VAL A 302 -18.68 -3.03 -4.57
CA VAL A 302 -18.88 -2.00 -3.54
C VAL A 302 -20.12 -1.15 -3.85
N ILE A 303 -20.36 -0.79 -5.12
CA ILE A 303 -21.59 -0.07 -5.52
C ILE A 303 -22.82 -0.94 -5.25
N SER A 304 -22.81 -2.22 -5.62
CA SER A 304 -23.91 -3.15 -5.37
C SER A 304 -24.21 -3.33 -3.88
N SER A 305 -23.18 -3.40 -3.02
CA SER A 305 -23.40 -3.54 -1.57
C SER A 305 -24.02 -2.30 -0.92
N VAL A 306 -23.85 -1.13 -1.54
CA VAL A 306 -24.43 0.14 -1.06
C VAL A 306 -25.80 0.42 -1.67
N TYR A 307 -25.97 0.24 -2.98
CA TYR A 307 -27.16 0.68 -3.72
C TYR A 307 -28.07 -0.46 -4.22
N GLY A 308 -27.71 -1.72 -3.92
CA GLY A 308 -28.39 -2.93 -4.37
C GLY A 308 -27.86 -3.46 -5.69
N ASP A 309 -28.01 -4.77 -5.94
CA ASP A 309 -27.49 -5.44 -7.14
C ASP A 309 -28.08 -4.92 -8.46
N ASP A 310 -29.27 -4.33 -8.42
CA ASP A 310 -30.03 -3.80 -9.55
C ASP A 310 -29.83 -2.28 -9.77
N TRP A 311 -28.72 -1.73 -9.27
CA TRP A 311 -28.42 -0.31 -9.41
C TRP A 311 -28.24 0.14 -10.87
N LYS A 312 -27.77 -0.76 -11.76
CA LYS A 312 -27.53 -0.44 -13.18
C LYS A 312 -28.83 -0.28 -13.96
N GLU A 313 -29.92 -0.82 -13.43
CA GLU A 313 -31.27 -0.77 -13.96
C GLU A 313 -32.09 0.37 -13.33
N LYS A 314 -31.83 0.68 -12.05
CA LYS A 314 -32.54 1.70 -11.27
C LYS A 314 -32.03 3.12 -11.48
N TYR A 315 -30.72 3.28 -11.66
CA TYR A 315 -30.08 4.60 -11.68
C TYR A 315 -29.73 5.03 -13.11
N VAL A 316 -29.82 6.34 -13.33
CA VAL A 316 -29.12 7.01 -14.42
C VAL A 316 -27.65 7.08 -14.05
N VAL A 317 -26.77 6.50 -14.86
CA VAL A 317 -25.33 6.49 -14.58
C VAL A 317 -24.64 7.51 -15.47
N TRP A 318 -23.80 8.38 -14.90
CA TRP A 318 -22.97 9.29 -15.65
C TRP A 318 -21.49 9.10 -15.30
N ASP A 319 -20.72 8.61 -16.26
CA ASP A 319 -19.26 8.66 -16.24
C ASP A 319 -18.79 9.92 -16.98
N CYS A 320 -18.46 10.95 -16.21
CA CYS A 320 -18.04 12.25 -16.73
C CYS A 320 -16.53 12.36 -17.02
N ALA A 321 -15.78 11.28 -16.79
CA ALA A 321 -14.36 11.16 -17.10
C ALA A 321 -14.12 9.82 -17.82
N TRP A 322 -14.96 9.54 -18.83
CA TRP A 322 -15.15 8.19 -19.36
C TRP A 322 -13.89 7.59 -19.99
N GLY A 323 -13.05 8.41 -20.62
CA GLY A 323 -11.94 7.91 -21.45
C GLY A 323 -12.48 6.91 -22.48
N THR A 324 -11.87 5.73 -22.58
CA THR A 324 -12.38 4.60 -23.38
C THR A 324 -13.35 3.67 -22.67
N GLY A 325 -13.92 4.12 -21.55
CA GLY A 325 -15.01 3.45 -20.87
C GLY A 325 -14.62 2.30 -19.97
N ASN A 326 -13.40 2.27 -19.44
CA ASN A 326 -12.91 1.19 -18.57
C ASN A 326 -13.87 0.85 -17.41
N LEU A 327 -14.56 1.84 -16.85
CA LEU A 327 -15.47 1.64 -15.71
C LEU A 327 -16.79 0.95 -16.11
N THR A 328 -17.22 1.10 -17.36
CA THR A 328 -18.58 0.79 -17.78
C THR A 328 -18.67 -0.16 -18.98
N ARG A 329 -17.61 -0.33 -19.77
CA ARG A 329 -17.63 -1.07 -21.05
C ARG A 329 -17.95 -2.55 -20.93
N ASP A 330 -17.63 -3.17 -19.78
CA ASP A 330 -17.83 -4.60 -19.51
C ASP A 330 -19.16 -4.89 -18.78
N TYR A 331 -20.01 -3.88 -18.63
CA TYR A 331 -21.30 -3.96 -17.94
C TYR A 331 -22.41 -3.31 -18.74
N LEU A 332 -23.64 -3.79 -18.54
CA LEU A 332 -24.82 -3.21 -19.16
C LEU A 332 -25.55 -2.29 -18.17
N PHE A 333 -26.10 -1.21 -18.71
CA PHE A 333 -26.81 -0.18 -17.96
C PHE A 333 -28.10 0.15 -18.70
N ARG A 334 -29.18 0.39 -17.96
CA ARG A 334 -30.44 0.82 -18.55
C ARG A 334 -30.33 2.23 -19.14
N GLU A 335 -29.67 3.13 -18.44
CA GLU A 335 -29.46 4.51 -18.88
C GLU A 335 -28.05 4.99 -18.47
N LEU A 336 -27.18 5.12 -19.47
CA LEU A 336 -25.77 5.49 -19.29
C LEU A 336 -25.41 6.71 -20.13
N TYR A 337 -24.78 7.69 -19.49
CA TYR A 337 -24.16 8.85 -20.11
C TYR A 337 -22.64 8.76 -19.96
N CYS A 338 -21.94 8.98 -21.07
CA CYS A 338 -20.49 8.87 -21.14
C CYS A 338 -19.93 10.14 -21.75
N SER A 339 -19.08 10.84 -21.01
CA SER A 339 -18.44 12.05 -21.51
C SER A 339 -16.94 12.10 -21.27
N THR A 340 -16.22 12.66 -22.23
CA THR A 340 -14.76 12.83 -22.22
C THR A 340 -14.36 14.08 -22.99
N ILE A 341 -13.22 14.66 -22.63
CA ILE A 341 -12.65 15.82 -23.33
C ILE A 341 -12.12 15.44 -24.73
N ASN A 342 -11.75 14.16 -24.93
CA ASN A 342 -11.14 13.68 -26.16
C ASN A 342 -12.14 12.92 -27.04
N GLU A 343 -12.44 13.48 -28.21
CA GLU A 343 -13.37 12.88 -29.17
C GLU A 343 -12.88 11.52 -29.72
N GLY A 344 -11.55 11.32 -29.80
CA GLY A 344 -10.97 10.06 -30.26
C GLY A 344 -11.39 8.87 -29.39
N ASP A 345 -11.45 9.08 -28.06
CA ASP A 345 -11.89 8.05 -27.10
C ASP A 345 -13.31 7.55 -27.42
N LEU A 346 -14.21 8.45 -27.84
CA LEU A 346 -15.59 8.12 -28.20
C LEU A 346 -15.66 7.21 -29.43
N LYS A 347 -14.79 7.46 -30.42
CA LYS A 347 -14.75 6.68 -31.67
C LYS A 347 -14.23 5.27 -31.39
N ILE A 348 -13.13 5.17 -30.63
CA ILE A 348 -12.49 3.91 -30.25
C ILE A 348 -13.45 2.99 -29.48
N ALA A 349 -14.20 3.55 -28.53
CA ALA A 349 -15.09 2.79 -27.65
C ALA A 349 -16.56 2.78 -28.10
N SER A 350 -16.86 3.20 -29.34
CA SER A 350 -18.23 3.32 -29.88
C SER A 350 -19.03 2.01 -29.84
N ARG A 351 -18.35 0.87 -29.98
CA ARG A 351 -18.94 -0.49 -29.95
C ARG A 351 -19.46 -0.94 -28.58
N TYR A 352 -19.06 -0.27 -27.48
CA TYR A 352 -19.49 -0.64 -26.12
C TYR A 352 -20.69 0.17 -25.67
N ASN A 353 -21.59 -0.42 -24.90
CA ASN A 353 -22.81 0.24 -24.42
C ASN A 353 -23.53 0.99 -25.57
N ILE A 354 -23.94 0.28 -26.63
CA ILE A 354 -24.42 0.90 -27.87
C ILE A 354 -25.63 1.83 -27.65
N ASN A 355 -26.42 1.55 -26.61
CA ASN A 355 -27.59 2.34 -26.22
C ASN A 355 -27.24 3.51 -25.27
N SER A 356 -25.96 3.73 -24.94
CA SER A 356 -25.54 4.86 -24.11
C SER A 356 -25.41 6.15 -24.91
N VAL A 357 -25.64 7.28 -24.23
CA VAL A 357 -25.43 8.61 -24.82
C VAL A 357 -23.97 9.01 -24.60
N LYS A 358 -23.19 9.05 -25.68
CA LYS A 358 -21.77 9.39 -25.67
C LYS A 358 -21.54 10.76 -26.31
N PHE A 359 -20.85 11.65 -25.62
CA PHE A 359 -20.66 13.03 -26.09
C PHE A 359 -19.34 13.64 -25.62
N LYS A 360 -18.76 14.53 -26.45
CA LYS A 360 -17.54 15.27 -26.09
C LYS A 360 -17.93 16.39 -25.12
N TYR A 361 -17.30 16.41 -23.95
CA TYR A 361 -17.60 17.39 -22.90
C TYR A 361 -16.40 17.58 -22.00
N ASP A 362 -15.93 18.82 -21.88
CA ASP A 362 -14.97 19.20 -20.86
C ASP A 362 -15.72 19.48 -19.55
N PHE A 363 -15.76 18.46 -18.67
CA PHE A 363 -16.50 18.54 -17.41
C PHE A 363 -16.06 19.69 -16.50
N LEU A 364 -14.89 20.31 -16.68
CA LEU A 364 -14.43 21.40 -15.82
C LEU A 364 -14.58 22.79 -16.46
N ASN A 365 -14.86 22.88 -17.76
CA ASN A 365 -14.91 24.14 -18.50
C ASN A 365 -16.22 24.36 -19.28
N ASP A 366 -16.84 23.32 -19.82
CA ASP A 366 -18.07 23.45 -20.59
C ASP A 366 -19.28 23.73 -19.68
N ASP A 367 -20.26 24.49 -20.18
CA ASP A 367 -21.51 24.89 -19.50
C ASP A 367 -21.33 25.38 -18.04
N ILE A 368 -20.22 26.06 -17.72
CA ILE A 368 -19.96 26.55 -16.36
C ILE A 368 -20.94 27.66 -15.96
N ASP A 369 -21.40 28.45 -16.93
CA ASP A 369 -22.37 29.52 -16.71
C ASP A 369 -23.73 29.01 -16.21
N LEU A 370 -24.06 27.75 -16.52
CA LEU A 370 -25.22 27.06 -15.94
C LEU A 370 -25.18 27.06 -14.41
N LEU A 371 -23.98 26.89 -13.82
CA LEU A 371 -23.77 26.84 -12.37
C LEU A 371 -23.76 28.23 -11.73
N GLN A 372 -23.72 29.28 -12.55
CA GLN A 372 -23.73 30.69 -12.11
C GLN A 372 -25.10 31.36 -12.31
N GLY A 373 -26.12 30.62 -12.73
CA GLY A 373 -27.49 31.13 -12.91
C GLY A 373 -27.71 31.89 -14.22
N ALA A 374 -26.85 31.73 -15.21
CA ALA A 374 -27.08 32.29 -16.55
C ALA A 374 -28.24 31.55 -17.24
N ILE A 375 -29.24 32.31 -17.69
CA ILE A 375 -30.34 31.81 -18.52
C ILE A 375 -29.86 31.86 -19.97
N LEU A 376 -29.31 30.74 -20.46
CA LEU A 376 -29.08 30.53 -21.88
C LEU A 376 -30.27 29.74 -22.47
N LEU A 377 -30.47 29.82 -23.78
CA LEU A 377 -31.43 28.93 -24.44
C LEU A 377 -30.96 27.48 -24.25
N GLU A 378 -31.84 26.55 -23.90
CA GLU A 378 -31.45 25.15 -23.62
C GLU A 378 -30.74 24.46 -24.80
N SER A 379 -30.90 24.97 -26.02
CA SER A 379 -30.18 24.53 -27.23
C SER A 379 -28.69 24.88 -27.25
N GLU A 380 -28.24 25.77 -26.38
CA GLU A 380 -26.86 26.27 -26.35
C GLU A 380 -25.96 25.48 -25.39
N TYR A 381 -26.54 24.66 -24.50
CA TYR A 381 -25.75 23.81 -23.61
C TYR A 381 -25.21 22.57 -24.33
N LYS A 382 -23.96 22.21 -24.03
CA LYS A 382 -23.33 20.99 -24.56
C LYS A 382 -23.80 19.72 -23.85
N ILE A 383 -24.30 19.83 -22.62
CA ILE A 383 -24.90 18.70 -21.91
C ILE A 383 -26.14 18.18 -22.67
N PRO A 384 -26.30 16.86 -22.88
CA PRO A 384 -27.47 16.31 -23.56
C PRO A 384 -28.78 16.68 -22.85
N LYS A 385 -29.80 17.04 -23.63
CA LYS A 385 -31.12 17.44 -23.10
C LYS A 385 -31.73 16.39 -22.17
N SER A 386 -31.58 15.10 -22.47
CA SER A 386 -32.09 14.01 -21.64
C SER A 386 -31.37 13.90 -20.29
N LEU A 387 -30.06 14.16 -20.25
CA LEU A 387 -29.28 14.21 -19.01
C LEU A 387 -29.62 15.46 -18.19
N LEU A 388 -29.78 16.61 -18.84
CA LEU A 388 -30.24 17.84 -18.20
C LEU A 388 -31.64 17.66 -17.59
N TYR A 389 -32.54 16.99 -18.30
CA TYR A 389 -33.86 16.62 -17.79
C TYR A 389 -33.77 15.69 -16.59
N ALA A 390 -32.89 14.68 -16.62
CA ALA A 390 -32.67 13.78 -15.49
C ALA A 390 -32.19 14.54 -14.23
N LEU A 391 -31.28 15.51 -14.40
CA LEU A 391 -30.85 16.41 -13.33
C LEU A 391 -32.02 17.27 -12.83
N LYS A 392 -32.69 18.03 -13.71
CA LYS A 392 -33.80 18.92 -13.33
C LYS A 392 -34.97 18.19 -12.66
N SER A 393 -35.17 16.91 -12.97
CA SER A 393 -36.27 16.09 -12.44
C SER A 393 -35.87 15.27 -11.21
N ASP A 394 -34.70 15.51 -10.61
CA ASP A 394 -34.15 14.78 -9.46
C ASP A 394 -34.28 13.25 -9.59
N ARG A 395 -33.98 12.72 -10.78
CA ARG A 395 -33.93 11.28 -10.99
C ARG A 395 -32.81 10.68 -10.14
N LYS A 396 -32.91 9.37 -9.86
CA LYS A 396 -31.85 8.59 -9.22
C LYS A 396 -30.61 8.59 -10.12
N ILE A 397 -29.56 9.30 -9.73
CA ILE A 397 -28.34 9.48 -10.52
C ILE A 397 -27.12 9.00 -9.74
N ILE A 398 -26.27 8.20 -10.38
CA ILE A 398 -24.92 7.85 -9.88
C ILE A 398 -23.88 8.46 -10.82
N PHE A 399 -23.04 9.31 -10.28
CA PHE A 399 -21.78 9.70 -10.91
C PHE A 399 -20.75 8.60 -10.63
N PHE A 400 -20.30 7.88 -11.66
CA PHE A 400 -19.31 6.80 -11.53
C PHE A 400 -18.05 7.15 -12.33
N LEU A 401 -16.97 7.56 -11.65
CA LEU A 401 -15.84 8.24 -12.29
C LEU A 401 -14.47 7.89 -11.70
N ASN A 402 -13.46 7.96 -12.57
CA ASN A 402 -12.04 7.99 -12.23
C ASN A 402 -11.41 9.26 -12.83
N PRO A 403 -11.61 10.44 -12.20
CA PRO A 403 -11.10 11.70 -12.71
C PRO A 403 -9.57 11.78 -12.65
N PRO A 404 -8.95 12.69 -13.42
CA PRO A 404 -7.50 12.89 -13.38
C PRO A 404 -7.01 13.40 -12.01
N TYR A 405 -5.81 12.96 -11.60
CA TYR A 405 -5.20 13.27 -10.30
C TYR A 405 -4.22 14.45 -10.33
N GLY A 406 -4.13 15.18 -11.45
CA GLY A 406 -3.12 16.23 -11.66
C GLY A 406 -3.20 17.40 -10.68
N THR A 407 -2.03 17.97 -10.34
CA THR A 407 -1.88 19.19 -9.53
C THR A 407 -0.94 20.17 -10.23
N SER A 408 -1.08 21.46 -9.93
CA SER A 408 -0.16 22.51 -10.39
C SER A 408 1.26 22.41 -9.82
N GLY A 409 1.52 21.49 -8.86
CA GLY A 409 2.76 21.43 -8.08
C GLY A 409 3.59 20.14 -8.20
N SER A 410 3.20 19.15 -9.00
CA SER A 410 3.91 17.86 -9.06
C SER A 410 5.17 17.91 -9.94
N GLY A 411 6.17 18.70 -9.53
CA GLY A 411 7.55 18.61 -9.98
C GLY A 411 8.40 18.01 -8.88
N GLY A 412 8.87 16.77 -9.05
CA GLY A 412 9.99 16.26 -8.25
C GLY A 412 11.24 17.11 -8.47
N ALA A 413 12.34 16.84 -7.76
CA ALA A 413 13.58 17.62 -7.78
C ALA A 413 14.23 17.85 -9.18
N LYS A 414 13.73 17.22 -10.25
CA LYS A 414 14.10 17.45 -11.66
C LYS A 414 12.90 17.54 -12.64
N GLY A 415 11.67 17.64 -12.14
CA GLY A 415 10.46 17.64 -12.99
C GLY A 415 9.99 19.06 -13.28
N SER A 416 9.90 19.44 -14.56
CA SER A 416 9.24 20.67 -14.99
C SER A 416 7.84 20.73 -14.39
N SER A 417 7.57 21.76 -13.58
CA SER A 417 6.23 22.04 -13.09
C SER A 417 5.30 22.21 -14.29
N LYS A 418 4.28 21.35 -14.44
CA LYS A 418 3.18 21.55 -15.40
C LYS A 418 2.27 22.69 -14.91
N LYS A 419 2.82 23.91 -14.87
CA LYS A 419 2.08 25.14 -14.53
C LYS A 419 0.87 25.25 -15.47
N GLY A 420 -0.32 25.54 -14.91
CA GLY A 420 -1.55 25.81 -15.67
C GLY A 420 -2.54 24.64 -15.83
N MET A 421 -2.14 23.37 -15.60
CA MET A 421 -3.04 22.22 -15.84
C MET A 421 -4.31 22.20 -14.95
N ALA A 422 -4.27 22.84 -13.79
CA ALA A 422 -5.39 22.91 -12.84
C ALA A 422 -6.20 24.22 -12.92
N GLU A 423 -5.91 25.12 -13.87
CA GLU A 423 -6.56 26.45 -14.01
C GLU A 423 -7.81 26.42 -14.88
N SER A 424 -8.77 25.54 -14.57
CA SER A 424 -10.07 25.49 -15.24
C SER A 424 -11.00 26.64 -14.82
N GLU A 425 -12.12 26.80 -15.52
CA GLU A 425 -13.20 27.67 -15.06
C GLU A 425 -13.77 27.22 -13.70
N MET A 426 -13.84 25.91 -13.46
CA MET A 426 -14.20 25.36 -12.15
C MET A 426 -13.22 25.74 -11.04
N ASN A 427 -11.91 25.78 -11.32
CA ASN A 427 -10.90 26.29 -10.38
C ASN A 427 -11.16 27.75 -10.02
N LYS A 428 -11.46 28.60 -11.00
CA LYS A 428 -11.79 30.03 -10.78
C LYS A 428 -13.03 30.16 -9.90
N LEU A 429 -14.08 29.37 -10.14
CA LEU A 429 -15.28 29.35 -9.31
C LEU A 429 -14.99 28.88 -7.87
N MET A 430 -14.22 27.81 -7.69
CA MET A 430 -13.79 27.36 -6.35
C MET A 430 -12.97 28.41 -5.59
N LYS A 431 -12.09 29.15 -6.29
CA LYS A 431 -11.33 30.25 -5.70
C LYS A 431 -12.25 31.40 -5.27
N LYS A 432 -13.20 31.80 -6.14
CA LYS A 432 -14.23 32.80 -5.85
C LYS A 432 -15.06 32.41 -4.61
N ASN A 433 -15.42 31.13 -4.51
CA ASN A 433 -16.18 30.58 -3.39
C ASN A 433 -15.33 30.22 -2.16
N LYS A 434 -14.03 30.55 -2.18
CA LYS A 434 -13.08 30.37 -1.06
C LYS A 434 -13.02 28.92 -0.52
N VAL A 435 -13.19 27.93 -1.38
CA VAL A 435 -13.34 26.50 -1.03
C VAL A 435 -12.02 25.82 -0.60
N GLY A 436 -10.89 26.54 -0.69
CA GLY A 436 -9.58 26.12 -0.17
C GLY A 436 -8.54 25.80 -1.25
N ARG A 437 -7.34 25.38 -0.80
CA ARG A 437 -6.23 25.00 -1.69
C ARG A 437 -6.50 23.69 -2.45
N CYS A 438 -7.48 22.91 -2.02
CA CYS A 438 -7.95 21.73 -2.76
C CYS A 438 -8.37 22.05 -4.20
N SER A 439 -8.74 23.29 -4.51
CA SER A 439 -9.06 23.74 -5.88
C SER A 439 -7.92 23.49 -6.88
N GLU A 440 -6.66 23.35 -6.44
CA GLU A 440 -5.51 23.01 -7.29
C GLU A 440 -5.48 21.53 -7.73
N GLN A 441 -6.41 20.69 -7.25
CA GLN A 441 -6.54 19.26 -7.55
C GLN A 441 -7.69 19.04 -8.53
N LEU A 442 -7.43 18.39 -9.67
CA LEU A 442 -8.46 18.20 -10.70
C LEU A 442 -9.67 17.37 -10.20
N PHE A 443 -9.45 16.22 -9.55
CA PHE A 443 -10.56 15.43 -8.99
C PHE A 443 -11.42 16.19 -7.97
N ALA A 444 -10.84 17.15 -7.24
CA ALA A 444 -11.59 18.00 -6.31
C ALA A 444 -12.53 18.97 -7.05
N GLN A 445 -12.11 19.45 -8.22
CA GLN A 445 -12.95 20.29 -9.09
C GLN A 445 -14.12 19.49 -9.66
N PHE A 446 -13.92 18.21 -10.02
CA PHE A 446 -15.00 17.29 -10.40
C PHE A 446 -16.03 17.13 -9.27
N LEU A 447 -15.57 16.78 -8.07
CA LEU A 447 -16.44 16.66 -6.89
C LEU A 447 -17.19 17.96 -6.58
N TYR A 448 -16.52 19.10 -6.69
CA TYR A 448 -17.16 20.40 -6.45
C TYR A 448 -18.21 20.74 -7.50
N ARG A 449 -17.99 20.38 -8.78
CA ARG A 449 -19.00 20.56 -9.83
C ARG A 449 -20.24 19.70 -9.58
N ILE A 450 -20.06 18.44 -9.16
CA ILE A 450 -21.19 17.56 -8.79
C ILE A 450 -21.96 18.15 -7.60
N PHE A 451 -21.25 18.65 -6.59
CA PHE A 451 -21.85 19.39 -5.48
C PHE A 451 -22.65 20.62 -5.96
N MET A 452 -22.12 21.39 -6.92
CA MET A 452 -22.84 22.54 -7.48
C MET A 452 -24.11 22.13 -8.24
N PHE A 453 -24.10 21.02 -9.00
CA PHE A 453 -25.32 20.50 -9.61
C PHE A 453 -26.38 20.14 -8.57
N LYS A 454 -25.97 19.47 -7.48
CA LYS A 454 -26.86 19.17 -6.36
C LYS A 454 -27.50 20.43 -5.77
N LYS A 455 -26.71 21.49 -5.54
CA LYS A 455 -27.22 22.75 -4.98
C LYS A 455 -28.11 23.51 -5.96
N LEU A 456 -27.74 23.55 -7.23
CA LEU A 456 -28.48 24.27 -8.27
C LEU A 456 -29.89 23.71 -8.46
N TYR A 457 -30.02 22.39 -8.51
CA TYR A 457 -31.29 21.71 -8.79
C TYR A 457 -31.95 21.10 -7.54
N ASN A 458 -31.43 21.40 -6.35
CA ASN A 458 -31.90 20.85 -5.07
C ASN A 458 -32.05 19.32 -5.09
N LEU A 459 -31.05 18.63 -5.64
CA LEU A 459 -31.12 17.18 -5.88
C LEU A 459 -31.08 16.41 -4.57
N THR A 460 -31.99 15.45 -4.39
CA THR A 460 -32.03 14.55 -3.25
C THR A 460 -31.61 13.13 -3.61
N ASN A 461 -31.53 12.79 -4.90
CA ASN A 461 -31.25 11.43 -5.39
C ASN A 461 -29.95 11.33 -6.21
N ILE A 462 -28.94 12.14 -5.89
CA ILE A 462 -27.64 12.17 -6.55
C ILE A 462 -26.53 11.54 -5.70
N ASN A 463 -25.87 10.51 -6.22
CA ASN A 463 -24.85 9.74 -5.53
C ASN A 463 -23.51 9.78 -6.30
N ILE A 464 -22.40 9.57 -5.60
CA ILE A 464 -21.03 9.64 -6.16
C ILE A 464 -20.29 8.35 -5.85
N CYS A 465 -19.73 7.73 -6.88
CA CYS A 465 -18.86 6.56 -6.83
C CYS A 465 -17.54 6.92 -7.52
N ILE A 466 -16.48 7.16 -6.75
CA ILE A 466 -15.28 7.84 -7.25
C ILE A 466 -13.99 7.13 -6.86
N TYR A 467 -13.08 6.99 -7.84
CA TYR A 467 -11.66 6.77 -7.58
C TYR A 467 -10.95 8.11 -7.34
N ALA A 468 -10.28 8.24 -6.19
CA ALA A 468 -9.53 9.44 -5.83
C ALA A 468 -8.41 9.11 -4.83
N THR A 469 -7.43 10.00 -4.67
CA THR A 469 -6.57 9.92 -3.47
C THR A 469 -7.42 10.23 -2.24
N PRO A 470 -7.23 9.56 -1.09
CA PRO A 470 -8.07 9.78 0.10
C PRO A 470 -7.86 11.15 0.78
N ILE A 471 -6.99 12.01 0.25
CA ILE A 471 -6.63 13.30 0.85
C ILE A 471 -7.82 14.26 0.99
N TYR A 472 -8.90 14.09 0.23
CA TYR A 472 -10.08 14.92 0.42
C TYR A 472 -10.85 14.59 1.70
N MET A 473 -10.68 13.37 2.23
CA MET A 473 -11.23 12.94 3.50
C MET A 473 -10.35 13.34 4.68
N SER A 474 -9.01 13.36 4.52
CA SER A 474 -8.05 13.61 5.61
C SER A 474 -7.38 14.98 5.60
N GLY A 475 -6.89 15.43 4.44
CA GLY A 475 -5.88 16.47 4.35
C GLY A 475 -6.39 17.89 4.60
N GLU A 476 -5.54 18.72 5.20
CA GLU A 476 -5.88 20.11 5.58
C GLU A 476 -6.34 20.99 4.42
N SER A 477 -5.78 20.81 3.22
CA SER A 477 -6.14 21.63 2.05
C SER A 477 -7.61 21.48 1.64
N PHE A 478 -8.29 20.43 2.11
CA PHE A 478 -9.69 20.12 1.87
C PHE A 478 -10.61 20.47 3.04
N LYS A 479 -10.12 20.95 4.19
CA LYS A 479 -10.94 21.28 5.38
C LYS A 479 -12.16 22.15 5.06
N LYS A 480 -11.98 23.21 4.26
CA LYS A 480 -13.08 24.10 3.84
C LYS A 480 -14.06 23.42 2.88
N PHE A 481 -13.57 22.58 1.96
CA PHE A 481 -14.40 21.78 1.06
C PHE A 481 -15.22 20.75 1.83
N ARG A 482 -14.59 19.96 2.72
CA ARG A 482 -15.27 18.97 3.57
C ARG A 482 -16.41 19.58 4.36
N LYS A 483 -16.22 20.76 4.94
CA LYS A 483 -17.25 21.48 5.71
C LYS A 483 -18.56 21.70 4.93
N VAL A 484 -18.49 21.88 3.62
CA VAL A 484 -19.69 22.03 2.76
C VAL A 484 -20.10 20.72 2.11
N PHE A 485 -19.15 19.90 1.68
CA PHE A 485 -19.41 18.63 1.00
C PHE A 485 -20.09 17.61 1.93
N LEU A 486 -19.60 17.45 3.15
CA LEU A 486 -20.11 16.47 4.12
C LEU A 486 -21.49 16.83 4.69
N LYS A 487 -22.01 18.03 4.41
CA LYS A 487 -23.41 18.39 4.70
C LYS A 487 -24.39 17.87 3.66
N GLU A 488 -23.88 17.59 2.46
CA GLU A 488 -24.69 17.25 1.29
C GLU A 488 -24.46 15.82 0.81
N PHE A 489 -23.30 15.25 1.14
CA PHE A 489 -22.95 13.87 0.82
C PHE A 489 -22.55 13.08 2.06
N LYS A 490 -23.13 11.89 2.17
CA LYS A 490 -22.92 10.91 3.24
C LYS A 490 -21.96 9.84 2.74
N TYR A 491 -20.86 9.63 3.45
CA TYR A 491 -19.97 8.49 3.20
C TYR A 491 -20.70 7.18 3.50
N GLU A 492 -20.67 6.23 2.57
CA GLU A 492 -21.28 4.90 2.76
C GLU A 492 -20.24 3.80 2.91
N SER A 493 -19.30 3.71 1.97
CA SER A 493 -18.31 2.65 1.93
C SER A 493 -17.14 3.02 1.02
N GLY A 494 -16.02 2.33 1.19
CA GLY A 494 -14.84 2.53 0.38
C GLY A 494 -13.81 1.43 0.53
N ILE A 495 -12.96 1.31 -0.48
CA ILE A 495 -11.80 0.43 -0.48
C ILE A 495 -10.54 1.29 -0.67
N LEU A 496 -9.43 0.90 -0.06
CA LEU A 496 -8.12 1.53 -0.23
C LEU A 496 -7.12 0.47 -0.67
N PHE A 497 -6.41 0.74 -1.77
CA PHE A 497 -5.44 -0.19 -2.35
C PHE A 497 -4.22 0.55 -2.88
N GLN A 498 -3.12 -0.17 -3.08
CA GLN A 498 -1.85 0.43 -3.48
C GLN A 498 -1.93 1.01 -4.89
N ALA A 499 -1.45 2.23 -5.07
CA ALA A 499 -1.60 2.94 -6.32
C ALA A 499 -0.78 2.33 -7.48
N SER A 500 0.29 1.57 -7.19
CA SER A 500 1.09 0.84 -8.20
C SER A 500 0.34 -0.26 -8.93
N HIS A 501 -0.90 -0.57 -8.52
CA HIS A 501 -1.78 -1.44 -9.29
C HIS A 501 -2.27 -0.73 -10.56
N PHE A 502 -2.24 0.60 -10.58
CA PHE A 502 -2.43 1.40 -11.79
C PHE A 502 -1.06 1.57 -12.46
N SER A 503 -1.03 1.47 -13.79
CA SER A 503 0.22 1.53 -14.55
C SER A 503 0.96 2.87 -14.35
N ASP A 504 2.29 2.82 -14.25
CA ASP A 504 3.19 3.97 -14.08
C ASP A 504 3.04 4.80 -12.80
N VAL A 505 2.41 4.22 -11.77
CA VAL A 505 2.27 4.85 -10.46
C VAL A 505 3.28 4.29 -9.44
N LYS A 506 3.89 5.18 -8.66
CA LYS A 506 4.81 4.79 -7.56
C LYS A 506 4.05 4.01 -6.48
N ASN A 507 4.68 2.97 -5.95
CA ASN A 507 4.17 2.09 -4.88
C ASN A 507 4.04 2.75 -3.49
N ARG A 508 4.26 4.06 -3.36
CA ARG A 508 4.34 4.76 -2.08
C ARG A 508 3.02 5.34 -1.57
N TRP A 509 1.95 5.34 -2.38
CA TRP A 509 0.67 5.93 -2.00
C TRP A 509 -0.50 5.01 -2.38
N GLY A 510 -1.66 5.23 -1.75
CA GLY A 510 -2.89 4.47 -1.99
C GLY A 510 -3.95 5.25 -2.77
N ILE A 511 -4.71 4.53 -3.59
CA ILE A 511 -5.93 5.02 -4.26
C ILE A 511 -7.12 4.51 -3.46
N SER A 512 -8.11 5.37 -3.26
CA SER A 512 -9.41 5.00 -2.70
C SER A 512 -10.45 4.92 -3.82
N PHE A 513 -11.30 3.90 -3.78
CA PHE A 513 -12.61 3.95 -4.41
C PHE A 513 -13.66 4.09 -3.32
N SER A 514 -14.58 5.05 -3.45
CA SER A 514 -15.54 5.38 -2.39
C SER A 514 -16.93 5.71 -2.95
N CYS A 515 -17.95 5.30 -2.19
CA CYS A 515 -19.37 5.54 -2.47
C CYS A 515 -19.94 6.56 -1.48
N TRP A 516 -20.65 7.55 -2.02
CA TRP A 516 -21.28 8.63 -1.29
C TRP A 516 -22.74 8.79 -1.71
N SER A 517 -23.65 8.73 -0.75
CA SER A 517 -25.06 9.01 -0.98
C SER A 517 -25.36 10.49 -0.82
N SER A 518 -26.40 10.96 -1.46
CA SER A 518 -27.05 12.22 -1.10
C SER A 518 -27.50 12.20 0.37
N GLY A 519 -27.10 13.20 1.16
CA GLY A 519 -27.46 13.34 2.57
C GLY A 519 -26.31 13.84 3.43
N GLU A 520 -26.58 14.23 4.67
CA GLU A 520 -25.53 14.68 5.59
C GLU A 520 -24.74 13.49 6.16
N SER A 521 -23.41 13.60 6.15
CA SER A 521 -22.52 12.64 6.85
C SER A 521 -22.69 12.77 8.36
N VAL A 522 -23.02 11.67 9.04
CA VAL A 522 -23.10 11.62 10.51
C VAL A 522 -21.71 11.75 11.13
N ASN A 523 -20.76 10.92 10.68
CA ASN A 523 -19.35 11.05 11.06
C ASN A 523 -18.61 11.86 9.99
N LYS A 524 -17.98 12.96 10.40
CA LYS A 524 -17.28 13.88 9.50
C LYS A 524 -15.76 13.82 9.64
N THR A 525 -15.26 13.06 10.61
CA THR A 525 -13.84 13.01 10.98
C THR A 525 -13.21 11.67 10.65
N GLU A 526 -14.00 10.59 10.48
CA GLU A 526 -13.51 9.23 10.27
C GLU A 526 -14.27 8.48 9.17
N PHE A 527 -13.51 7.80 8.29
CA PHE A 527 -14.01 7.14 7.09
C PHE A 527 -13.36 5.76 6.95
N ILE A 528 -14.10 4.72 7.33
CA ILE A 528 -13.60 3.34 7.34
C ILE A 528 -13.57 2.79 5.92
N HIS A 529 -12.37 2.40 5.47
CA HIS A 529 -12.15 1.72 4.20
C HIS A 529 -11.75 0.27 4.43
N GLU A 530 -12.20 -0.63 3.57
CA GLU A 530 -11.61 -1.96 3.47
C GLU A 530 -10.25 -1.84 2.76
N LEU A 531 -9.20 -2.38 3.37
CA LEU A 531 -7.89 -2.45 2.74
C LEU A 531 -7.87 -3.62 1.77
N LYS A 532 -7.54 -3.36 0.51
CA LYS A 532 -7.43 -4.40 -0.51
C LYS A 532 -6.06 -4.39 -1.18
N ASP A 533 -5.59 -5.57 -1.55
CA ASP A 533 -4.36 -5.76 -2.31
C ASP A 533 -4.54 -6.98 -3.24
N ILE A 534 -3.57 -7.24 -4.12
CA ILE A 534 -3.60 -8.38 -5.05
C ILE A 534 -2.54 -9.39 -4.63
N ASP A 535 -2.98 -10.59 -4.23
CA ASP A 535 -2.11 -11.74 -3.99
C ASP A 535 -2.25 -12.78 -5.10
N ASN A 536 -1.69 -13.99 -4.92
CA ASN A 536 -1.71 -15.06 -5.91
C ASN A 536 -3.13 -15.58 -6.25
N THR A 537 -4.13 -15.29 -5.42
CA THR A 537 -5.52 -15.73 -5.56
C THR A 537 -6.44 -14.67 -6.17
N GLY A 538 -6.00 -13.41 -6.23
CA GLY A 538 -6.77 -12.29 -6.76
C GLY A 538 -6.74 -11.10 -5.83
N ILE A 539 -7.82 -10.31 -5.82
CA ILE A 539 -7.99 -9.21 -4.86
C ILE A 539 -8.35 -9.82 -3.50
N VAL A 540 -7.56 -9.52 -2.48
CA VAL A 540 -7.74 -9.97 -1.10
C VAL A 540 -7.94 -8.80 -0.16
N SER A 541 -8.65 -9.04 0.94
CA SER A 541 -8.80 -8.08 2.03
C SER A 541 -7.60 -8.17 2.98
N LEU A 542 -7.01 -7.03 3.32
CA LEU A 542 -5.95 -6.89 4.32
C LEU A 542 -6.48 -6.37 5.67
N GLY A 543 -7.80 -6.24 5.81
CA GLY A 543 -8.46 -5.66 6.97
C GLY A 543 -9.09 -4.30 6.68
N LYS A 544 -9.07 -3.40 7.66
CA LYS A 544 -9.70 -2.08 7.55
C LYS A 544 -8.71 -0.97 7.87
N LYS A 545 -8.85 0.16 7.18
CA LYS A 545 -8.15 1.42 7.49
C LYS A 545 -9.16 2.48 7.83
N ASN A 546 -8.99 3.10 9.00
CA ASN A 546 -9.67 4.34 9.31
C ASN A 546 -8.90 5.50 8.66
N ILE A 547 -9.54 6.18 7.71
CA ILE A 547 -9.03 7.43 7.15
C ILE A 547 -9.64 8.55 7.98
N TYR A 548 -8.81 9.40 8.60
CA TYR A 548 -9.29 10.45 9.49
C TYR A 548 -8.77 11.83 9.08
N ASN A 549 -9.51 12.88 9.46
CA ASN A 549 -9.01 14.27 9.41
C ASN A 549 -8.81 14.86 10.80
N LEU A 550 -8.10 15.99 10.82
CA LEU A 550 -7.83 16.80 12.01
C LEU A 550 -8.66 18.08 12.00
N ASP A 551 -9.90 18.06 11.47
CA ASP A 551 -10.71 19.27 11.34
C ASP A 551 -11.11 19.85 12.72
N GLU A 552 -11.24 18.98 13.73
CA GLU A 552 -11.59 19.30 15.12
C GLU A 552 -10.42 19.12 16.09
N GLU A 553 -9.23 18.76 15.59
CA GLU A 553 -8.05 18.42 16.39
C GLU A 553 -6.93 19.46 16.25
N ILE A 554 -6.03 19.51 17.23
CA ILE A 554 -4.81 20.32 17.14
C ILE A 554 -3.75 19.55 16.36
N LYS A 555 -3.30 20.10 15.23
CA LYS A 555 -2.22 19.51 14.44
C LYS A 555 -0.89 19.62 15.16
N CYS A 556 -0.02 18.62 14.96
CA CYS A 556 1.33 18.65 15.52
C CYS A 556 2.12 19.87 14.99
N SER A 557 1.96 20.21 13.71
CA SER A 557 2.56 21.41 13.09
C SER A 557 2.12 22.74 13.73
N ASP A 558 0.90 22.83 14.25
CA ASP A 558 0.40 24.01 14.98
C ASP A 558 0.91 23.99 16.44
N TRP A 559 0.89 22.81 17.07
CA TRP A 559 1.37 22.60 18.44
C TRP A 559 2.83 23.03 18.64
N ILE A 560 3.74 22.62 17.76
CA ILE A 560 5.17 22.97 17.88
C ILE A 560 5.46 24.48 17.63
N ARG A 561 4.51 25.19 17.00
CA ARG A 561 4.62 26.63 16.69
C ARG A 561 3.96 27.53 17.72
N LYS A 562 3.15 26.96 18.63
CA LYS A 562 2.32 27.71 19.59
C LYS A 562 3.10 28.80 20.33
N GLU A 563 4.24 28.45 20.92
CA GLU A 563 5.04 29.36 21.77
C GLU A 563 5.89 30.38 20.99
N ILE A 564 5.95 30.26 19.66
CA ILE A 564 6.74 31.15 18.80
C ILE A 564 5.90 31.95 17.81
N LYS A 565 4.58 31.77 17.85
CA LYS A 565 3.66 32.44 16.94
C LYS A 565 3.77 33.96 17.11
N ASP A 566 3.70 34.68 15.99
CA ASP A 566 3.71 36.15 15.94
C ASP A 566 4.98 36.84 16.48
N LYS A 567 6.04 36.08 16.78
CA LYS A 567 7.36 36.63 17.15
C LYS A 567 8.15 37.08 15.91
N SER A 568 8.84 38.22 16.02
CA SER A 568 9.66 38.79 14.94
C SER A 568 10.89 37.92 14.64
N THR A 569 11.20 37.73 13.37
CA THR A 569 12.38 36.97 12.92
C THR A 569 13.50 37.90 12.45
N VAL A 570 14.73 37.40 12.51
CA VAL A 570 15.95 38.02 11.97
C VAL A 570 16.55 37.11 10.90
N ASP A 571 17.32 37.70 9.98
CA ASP A 571 18.03 36.96 8.95
C ASP A 571 19.18 36.14 9.54
N ARG A 572 19.29 34.87 9.18
CA ARG A 572 20.39 33.97 9.60
C ARG A 572 20.84 33.08 8.42
N PRO A 573 22.07 32.53 8.46
CA PRO A 573 22.57 31.65 7.39
C PRO A 573 21.62 30.50 7.06
N GLN A 574 21.43 30.23 5.76
CA GLN A 574 20.52 29.20 5.26
C GLN A 574 21.28 27.93 4.86
N PHE A 575 21.07 26.85 5.60
CA PHE A 575 21.70 25.56 5.42
C PHE A 575 21.04 24.80 4.25
N ILE A 576 21.87 24.23 3.37
CA ILE A 576 21.50 23.25 2.34
C ILE A 576 21.69 21.84 2.91
N THR A 577 22.86 21.62 3.52
CA THR A 577 23.23 20.44 4.32
C THR A 577 23.75 20.92 5.67
N ALA A 578 24.29 20.03 6.50
CA ALA A 578 24.90 20.42 7.78
C ALA A 578 26.07 21.41 7.64
N ILE A 579 26.79 21.42 6.51
CA ILE A 579 28.01 22.24 6.36
C ILE A 579 27.99 23.16 5.12
N SER A 580 26.97 23.01 4.26
CA SER A 580 26.82 23.83 3.06
C SER A 580 25.77 24.93 3.24
N ILE A 581 26.12 26.17 2.86
CA ILE A 581 25.31 27.37 3.08
C ILE A 581 24.90 28.00 1.75
N LYS A 582 23.60 28.27 1.61
CA LYS A 582 23.06 29.03 0.48
C LYS A 582 23.35 30.52 0.66
N GLN A 583 23.97 31.13 -0.34
CA GLN A 583 24.37 32.55 -0.30
C GLN A 583 23.21 33.52 -0.59
N SER A 584 22.09 33.04 -1.14
CA SER A 584 20.93 33.85 -1.52
C SER A 584 19.65 33.41 -0.79
N GLY A 585 18.68 34.33 -0.68
CA GLY A 585 17.42 34.12 0.06
C GLY A 585 17.46 34.74 1.46
N ASN A 586 16.37 34.66 2.22
CA ASN A 586 16.27 35.24 3.57
C ASN A 586 15.93 34.15 4.57
N GLY A 587 16.84 33.84 5.48
CA GLY A 587 16.66 32.85 6.53
C GLY A 587 15.87 33.46 7.69
N LYS A 588 14.61 33.06 7.88
CA LYS A 588 13.77 33.61 8.95
C LYS A 588 13.87 32.77 10.22
N ALA A 589 14.62 33.23 11.23
CA ALA A 589 14.65 32.63 12.55
C ALA A 589 14.49 33.64 13.68
N LEU A 590 13.97 33.20 14.82
CA LEU A 590 13.95 34.03 16.03
C LEU A 590 15.37 34.35 16.50
N LYS A 591 15.56 35.57 17.01
CA LYS A 591 16.82 35.96 17.65
C LYS A 591 17.07 35.03 18.85
N GLY A 592 18.28 34.48 18.93
CA GLY A 592 18.64 33.53 20.00
C GLY A 592 18.06 32.11 19.81
N SER A 593 17.54 31.77 18.62
CA SER A 593 17.14 30.38 18.33
C SER A 593 18.32 29.41 18.53
N LEU A 594 18.04 28.28 19.18
CA LEU A 594 18.98 27.17 19.40
C LEU A 594 19.25 26.37 18.13
N GLY A 595 18.35 26.47 17.16
CA GLY A 595 18.42 25.78 15.88
C GLY A 595 17.15 26.00 15.08
N TYR A 596 16.94 25.16 14.08
CA TYR A 596 15.82 25.25 13.16
C TYR A 596 15.35 23.84 12.77
N CYS A 597 14.06 23.57 12.85
CA CYS A 597 13.47 22.32 12.40
C CYS A 597 12.64 22.56 11.15
N VAL A 598 13.01 21.93 10.03
CA VAL A 598 12.15 21.85 8.85
C VAL A 598 11.09 20.77 9.12
N ASN A 599 9.81 21.15 9.02
CA ASN A 599 8.68 20.28 9.30
C ASN A 599 7.63 20.46 8.20
N SER A 600 7.96 20.01 6.99
CA SER A 600 7.09 20.17 5.81
C SER A 600 5.94 19.16 5.81
N ALA A 601 4.76 19.63 5.42
CA ALA A 601 3.47 18.97 5.59
C ALA A 601 3.22 18.49 7.03
N ASN A 602 1.96 18.22 7.36
CA ASN A 602 1.60 17.60 8.63
C ASN A 602 1.38 16.09 8.49
N ALA A 603 1.93 15.46 7.44
CA ALA A 603 1.59 14.10 7.03
C ALA A 603 2.83 13.22 6.76
N ILE A 604 2.65 11.90 6.80
CA ILE A 604 3.73 10.91 6.71
C ILE A 604 4.55 11.03 5.41
N TYR A 605 3.92 11.36 4.27
CA TYR A 605 4.60 11.36 2.97
C TYR A 605 5.81 12.30 2.84
N GLU A 606 5.99 13.28 3.73
CA GLU A 606 7.16 14.17 3.75
C GLU A 606 8.22 13.80 4.80
N ASN A 607 7.98 12.76 5.62
CA ASN A 607 8.87 12.38 6.74
C ASN A 607 10.29 12.04 6.29
N ASP A 608 10.44 11.39 5.13
CA ASP A 608 11.74 10.96 4.62
C ASP A 608 12.63 12.16 4.27
N THR A 609 12.07 13.17 3.59
CA THR A 609 12.87 14.18 2.87
C THR A 609 12.84 15.55 3.52
N TYR A 610 11.70 15.99 4.06
CA TYR A 610 11.50 17.37 4.52
C TYR A 610 11.15 17.45 6.00
N VAL A 611 11.72 16.54 6.78
CA VAL A 611 11.79 16.60 8.24
C VAL A 611 13.25 16.46 8.65
N PHE A 612 13.87 17.56 9.08
CA PHE A 612 15.27 17.60 9.48
C PHE A 612 15.54 18.80 10.41
N ILE A 613 16.62 18.73 11.18
CA ILE A 613 17.07 19.81 12.07
C ILE A 613 18.39 20.38 11.55
N THR A 614 18.61 21.68 11.70
CA THR A 614 19.85 22.40 11.38
C THR A 614 20.19 23.40 12.49
N SER A 615 21.47 23.74 12.66
CA SER A 615 21.91 24.71 13.69
C SER A 615 21.53 26.17 13.39
N SER A 616 21.21 26.48 12.13
CA SER A 616 20.61 27.74 11.70
C SER A 616 19.43 27.45 10.76
N THR A 617 18.89 28.47 10.10
CA THR A 617 17.78 28.32 9.15
C THR A 617 18.12 27.39 7.98
N SER A 618 17.11 26.88 7.27
CA SER A 618 17.28 26.09 6.05
C SER A 618 16.91 26.89 4.79
N CYS A 619 17.45 26.49 3.65
CA CYS A 619 16.97 26.93 2.34
C CYS A 619 15.60 26.36 1.96
N LYS A 620 15.10 25.34 2.68
CA LYS A 620 13.75 24.77 2.50
C LYS A 620 12.70 25.56 3.29
N GLY A 621 11.50 25.67 2.70
CA GLY A 621 10.35 26.31 3.35
C GLY A 621 9.82 25.50 4.54
N HIS A 622 8.81 26.05 5.22
CA HIS A 622 8.08 25.39 6.33
C HIS A 622 8.90 25.06 7.59
N GLY A 623 10.00 25.77 7.84
CA GLY A 623 10.75 25.59 9.07
C GLY A 623 10.19 26.32 10.30
N VAL A 624 10.73 25.94 11.46
CA VAL A 624 10.33 26.39 12.80
C VAL A 624 11.59 26.67 13.61
N SER A 625 11.69 27.85 14.21
CA SER A 625 12.79 28.15 15.14
C SER A 625 12.69 27.28 16.39
N ILE A 626 13.81 26.70 16.78
CA ILE A 626 13.95 25.97 18.03
C ILE A 626 14.38 26.97 19.10
N THR A 627 13.67 26.96 20.22
CA THR A 627 13.85 27.86 21.37
C THR A 627 13.74 27.06 22.66
N LYS A 628 14.11 27.67 23.78
CA LYS A 628 13.96 27.03 25.11
C LYS A 628 12.52 26.63 25.40
N ASP A 629 11.55 27.41 24.91
CA ASP A 629 10.11 27.23 25.17
C ASP A 629 9.49 26.06 24.37
N ASN A 630 10.07 25.67 23.23
CA ASN A 630 9.45 24.69 22.32
C ASN A 630 10.33 23.49 21.97
N ILE A 631 11.59 23.43 22.43
CA ILE A 631 12.53 22.36 22.07
C ILE A 631 11.96 20.97 22.33
N MET A 632 11.32 20.72 23.48
CA MET A 632 10.74 19.40 23.80
C MET A 632 9.62 19.02 22.83
N ASN A 633 8.75 19.97 22.46
CA ASN A 633 7.69 19.73 21.47
C ASN A 633 8.29 19.45 20.08
N ILE A 634 9.36 20.16 19.71
CA ILE A 634 10.05 19.99 18.43
C ILE A 634 10.70 18.62 18.34
N VAL A 635 11.50 18.22 19.34
CA VAL A 635 12.20 16.92 19.31
C VAL A 635 11.22 15.76 19.39
N SER A 636 10.14 15.90 20.16
CA SER A 636 9.01 14.95 20.17
C SER A 636 8.40 14.76 18.78
N ASN A 637 8.03 15.86 18.10
CA ASN A 637 7.49 15.79 16.75
C ASN A 637 8.53 15.22 15.75
N PHE A 638 9.78 15.66 15.85
CA PHE A 638 10.87 15.18 15.00
C PHE A 638 11.03 13.65 15.13
N ALA A 639 11.10 13.13 16.36
CA ALA A 639 11.18 11.70 16.63
C ALA A 639 9.96 10.94 16.08
N ALA A 640 8.74 11.38 16.39
CA ALA A 640 7.50 10.77 15.88
C ALA A 640 7.45 10.69 14.35
N ARG A 641 8.00 11.70 13.66
CA ARG A 641 8.07 11.72 12.20
C ARG A 641 9.19 10.84 11.66
N LYS A 642 10.40 10.92 12.22
CA LYS A 642 11.56 10.16 11.70
C LYS A 642 11.50 8.67 12.00
N LEU A 643 10.81 8.26 13.07
CA LEU A 643 10.54 6.85 13.36
C LEU A 643 9.57 6.19 12.37
N ILE A 644 8.77 6.99 11.64
CA ILE A 644 7.87 6.55 10.57
C ILE A 644 8.45 6.98 9.21
N THR A 645 9.59 6.38 8.86
CA THR A 645 10.30 6.58 7.58
C THR A 645 10.63 5.24 6.92
N GLY A 646 11.05 5.25 5.65
CA GLY A 646 11.44 4.05 4.92
C GLY A 646 10.35 2.97 4.93
N LYS A 647 10.65 1.78 5.48
CA LYS A 647 9.69 0.66 5.54
C LYS A 647 8.46 0.92 6.42
N HIS A 648 8.52 1.91 7.32
CA HIS A 648 7.41 2.26 8.22
C HIS A 648 6.47 3.30 7.61
N SER A 649 6.91 4.03 6.59
CA SER A 649 6.06 4.89 5.76
C SER A 649 5.51 4.07 4.60
N THR A 650 4.35 3.45 4.81
CA THR A 650 3.70 2.57 3.83
C THR A 650 2.67 3.34 3.00
N TRP A 651 2.19 2.73 1.90
CA TRP A 651 1.11 3.32 1.11
C TRP A 651 -0.20 3.46 1.90
N ILE A 652 -0.37 2.68 2.96
CA ILE A 652 -1.55 2.64 3.84
C ILE A 652 -1.60 3.90 4.72
N ASN A 653 -0.48 4.24 5.37
CA ASN A 653 -0.39 5.38 6.28
C ASN A 653 0.11 6.67 5.62
N HIS A 654 0.47 6.63 4.34
CA HIS A 654 1.06 7.75 3.59
C HIS A 654 0.28 9.09 3.72
N LYS A 655 -1.04 9.04 3.96
CA LYS A 655 -1.91 10.22 4.10
C LYS A 655 -2.36 10.51 5.55
N ASP A 656 -1.86 9.77 6.52
CA ASP A 656 -2.14 10.04 7.93
C ASP A 656 -1.44 11.34 8.35
N GLU A 657 -2.15 12.13 9.16
CA GLU A 657 -1.68 13.42 9.66
C GLU A 657 -1.35 13.36 11.15
N TYR A 658 -0.24 14.01 11.54
CA TYR A 658 0.22 14.05 12.91
C TYR A 658 -0.60 15.03 13.77
N MET A 659 -1.13 14.56 14.89
CA MET A 659 -1.83 15.40 15.86
C MET A 659 -0.97 15.71 17.08
N LYS A 660 -1.41 16.70 17.86
CA LYS A 660 -0.80 17.02 19.15
C LYS A 660 -0.91 15.76 20.04
N PRO A 661 0.20 15.27 20.60
CA PRO A 661 0.16 14.10 21.46
C PRO A 661 -0.55 14.38 22.79
N SER A 662 -0.93 13.32 23.47
CA SER A 662 -1.47 13.33 24.84
C SER A 662 -0.36 13.63 25.85
N VAL A 663 0.06 14.90 25.91
CA VAL A 663 1.24 15.34 26.69
C VAL A 663 1.16 15.08 28.21
N ASN A 664 -0.04 14.82 28.73
CA ASN A 664 -0.29 14.53 30.15
C ASN A 664 -0.37 13.02 30.44
N LYS A 665 -0.25 12.15 29.44
CA LYS A 665 -0.31 10.70 29.61
C LYS A 665 0.95 10.21 30.33
N GLU A 666 0.79 9.23 31.22
CA GLU A 666 1.91 8.58 31.92
C GLU A 666 2.94 8.05 30.90
N GLY A 667 4.23 8.19 31.20
CA GLY A 667 5.33 7.82 30.30
C GLY A 667 5.69 8.87 29.23
N TYR A 668 4.86 9.90 28.98
CA TYR A 668 5.17 10.91 27.95
C TYR A 668 6.43 11.73 28.26
N LYS A 669 6.76 11.89 29.55
CA LYS A 669 7.99 12.55 29.98
C LYS A 669 9.24 11.77 29.54
N GLU A 670 9.23 10.45 29.68
CA GLU A 670 10.30 9.58 29.18
C GLU A 670 10.42 9.65 27.66
N TRP A 671 9.29 9.58 26.94
CA TRP A 671 9.27 9.77 25.48
C TRP A 671 9.96 11.07 25.04
N ASN A 672 9.72 12.16 25.75
CA ASN A 672 10.32 13.46 25.45
C ASN A 672 11.85 13.44 25.58
N TYR A 673 12.37 12.78 26.60
CA TYR A 673 13.80 12.65 26.84
C TYR A 673 14.46 11.68 25.86
N ASP A 674 13.79 10.57 25.55
CA ASP A 674 14.21 9.66 24.48
C ASP A 674 14.22 10.38 23.13
N ALA A 675 13.21 11.21 22.85
CA ALA A 675 13.15 12.03 21.64
C ALA A 675 14.26 13.08 21.57
N LEU A 676 14.68 13.63 22.71
CA LEU A 676 15.82 14.54 22.78
C LEU A 676 17.10 13.81 22.36
N VAL A 677 17.43 12.67 22.99
CA VAL A 677 18.62 11.85 22.65
C VAL A 677 18.55 11.37 21.20
N TYR A 678 17.39 10.86 20.79
CA TYR A 678 17.13 10.44 19.42
C TYR A 678 17.43 11.55 18.41
N SER A 679 17.02 12.79 18.70
CA SER A 679 17.21 13.94 17.81
C SER A 679 18.66 14.37 17.63
N ILE A 680 19.53 14.16 18.62
CA ILE A 680 20.96 14.50 18.53
C ILE A 680 21.65 13.61 17.49
N PHE A 681 21.32 12.32 17.49
CA PHE A 681 22.06 11.31 16.73
C PHE A 681 21.38 10.86 15.43
N ASN A 682 20.19 11.39 15.12
CA ASN A 682 19.48 11.05 13.89
C ASN A 682 20.23 11.55 12.65
N THR A 683 20.23 10.77 11.58
CA THR A 683 20.88 11.16 10.32
C THR A 683 20.22 12.35 9.61
N ALA A 684 18.94 12.63 9.90
CA ALA A 684 18.27 13.85 9.45
C ALA A 684 18.50 15.03 10.41
N SER A 685 19.31 14.86 11.45
CA SER A 685 19.75 15.95 12.31
C SER A 685 21.07 16.51 11.77
N ASN A 686 20.94 17.48 10.87
CA ASN A 686 22.05 18.21 10.26
C ASN A 686 22.60 19.31 11.20
N GLN A 687 22.66 18.99 12.50
CA GLN A 687 23.24 19.85 13.52
C GLN A 687 24.75 19.85 13.37
N SER A 688 25.33 21.04 13.29
CA SER A 688 26.75 21.24 13.11
C SER A 688 27.21 22.55 13.73
N SER A 689 28.51 22.68 13.90
CA SER A 689 29.16 23.88 14.37
C SER A 689 30.17 24.33 13.32
N VAL A 690 29.98 25.53 12.79
CA VAL A 690 30.80 26.09 11.70
C VAL A 690 31.32 27.48 12.08
N ARG A 691 32.54 27.80 11.64
CA ARG A 691 33.25 29.04 12.00
C ARG A 691 33.50 29.88 10.76
N GLN A 692 33.35 31.20 10.90
CA GLN A 692 33.74 32.18 9.89
C GLN A 692 33.16 31.92 8.48
N ILE A 693 31.99 31.30 8.39
CA ILE A 693 31.32 31.01 7.11
C ILE A 693 30.78 32.31 6.49
N GLN A 694 30.89 32.42 5.17
CA GLN A 694 30.34 33.56 4.44
C GLN A 694 28.82 33.41 4.24
N TYR A 695 28.05 34.46 4.53
CA TYR A 695 26.64 34.58 4.17
C TYR A 695 26.29 36.07 3.97
N LYS A 696 25.93 36.44 2.72
CA LYS A 696 25.56 37.81 2.32
C LYS A 696 26.56 38.86 2.82
N ASP A 697 27.80 38.72 2.38
CA ASP A 697 28.88 39.67 2.65
C ASP A 697 29.31 39.78 4.13
N LYS A 698 28.80 38.88 4.99
CA LYS A 698 29.16 38.80 6.41
C LYS A 698 29.73 37.41 6.75
N LYS A 699 30.70 37.40 7.66
CA LYS A 699 31.18 36.17 8.31
C LYS A 699 30.29 35.82 9.50
N TRP A 700 29.99 34.54 9.65
CA TRP A 700 29.17 34.02 10.74
C TRP A 700 29.86 32.88 11.47
N ASN A 701 29.74 32.87 12.79
CA ASN A 701 29.91 31.68 13.60
C ASN A 701 28.52 31.11 13.89
N VAL A 702 28.31 29.84 13.58
CA VAL A 702 27.09 29.12 13.92
C VAL A 702 27.47 28.01 14.89
N PHE A 703 26.97 28.14 16.10
CA PHE A 703 27.21 27.19 17.19
C PHE A 703 26.17 26.07 17.19
N ASN A 704 26.55 24.92 17.72
CA ASN A 704 25.65 23.78 17.85
C ASN A 704 25.11 23.67 19.29
N GLU A 705 23.92 24.22 19.53
CA GLU A 705 23.26 24.13 20.85
C GLU A 705 22.79 22.71 21.22
N PHE A 706 22.89 21.75 20.29
CA PHE A 706 22.59 20.34 20.52
C PHE A 706 23.81 19.48 20.90
N PHE A 707 24.98 20.09 21.06
CA PHE A 707 26.15 19.35 21.54
C PHE A 707 25.92 18.79 22.95
N PHE A 708 26.40 17.57 23.19
CA PHE A 708 25.98 16.69 24.29
C PHE A 708 27.08 16.37 25.32
N MET A 709 28.25 17.00 25.19
CA MET A 709 29.36 16.89 26.14
C MET A 709 29.71 18.26 26.70
N SER A 710 30.30 18.29 27.90
CA SER A 710 30.70 19.57 28.52
C SER A 710 31.86 20.20 27.75
N LYS A 711 31.97 21.53 27.83
CA LYS A 711 33.14 22.22 27.26
C LYS A 711 34.44 21.80 27.95
N ASN A 712 34.38 21.48 29.24
CA ASN A 712 35.55 21.09 30.05
C ASN A 712 36.08 19.71 29.65
N GLU A 713 35.20 18.77 29.28
CA GLU A 713 35.61 17.47 28.74
C GLU A 713 36.32 17.63 27.39
N ILE A 714 35.78 18.48 26.51
CA ILE A 714 36.40 18.74 25.21
C ILE A 714 37.73 19.48 25.35
N LEU A 715 37.83 20.43 26.28
CA LEU A 715 39.09 21.12 26.58
C LEU A 715 40.17 20.14 27.02
N LYS A 716 39.83 19.21 27.93
CA LYS A 716 40.76 18.15 28.37
C LYS A 716 41.15 17.22 27.24
N LEU A 717 40.22 16.87 26.36
CA LEU A 717 40.51 16.05 25.18
C LEU A 717 41.45 16.77 24.21
N ALA A 718 41.25 18.07 23.98
CA ALA A 718 42.13 18.87 23.15
C ALA A 718 43.56 18.89 23.72
N ASP A 719 43.69 19.14 25.02
CA ASP A 719 44.97 19.15 25.75
C ASP A 719 45.68 17.79 25.66
N LEU A 720 44.97 16.69 25.95
CA LEU A 720 45.53 15.33 25.92
C LEU A 720 45.99 14.88 24.52
N ASN A 721 45.41 15.44 23.46
CA ASN A 721 45.73 15.09 22.08
C ASN A 721 46.57 16.16 21.38
N ASN A 722 47.05 17.19 22.09
CA ASN A 722 47.78 18.33 21.54
C ASN A 722 47.07 19.03 20.36
N ASN A 723 45.73 19.11 20.38
CA ASN A 723 44.94 19.75 19.33
C ASN A 723 44.70 21.22 19.69
N ASP A 724 45.64 22.08 19.29
CA ASP A 724 45.63 23.52 19.57
C ASP A 724 44.38 24.21 19.01
N GLN A 725 43.90 23.78 17.84
CA GLN A 725 42.75 24.40 17.18
C GLN A 725 41.46 24.23 18.00
N VAL A 726 41.20 23.03 18.52
CA VAL A 726 40.03 22.81 19.39
C VAL A 726 40.23 23.49 20.74
N TYR A 727 41.44 23.46 21.30
CA TYR A 727 41.74 24.11 22.59
C TYR A 727 41.42 25.61 22.53
N GLU A 728 41.91 26.29 21.50
CA GLU A 728 41.64 27.71 21.25
C GLU A 728 40.17 27.98 20.90
N ASP A 729 39.49 27.10 20.15
CA ASP A 729 38.05 27.24 19.88
C ASP A 729 37.22 27.17 21.19
N VAL A 730 37.59 26.30 22.14
CA VAL A 730 36.97 26.28 23.48
C VAL A 730 37.29 27.55 24.26
N LYS A 731 38.53 28.05 24.25
CA LYS A 731 38.89 29.28 24.99
C LYS A 731 38.12 30.49 24.48
N ASN A 732 37.96 30.60 23.17
CA ASN A 732 37.31 31.74 22.53
C ASN A 732 35.77 31.65 22.54
N PHE A 733 35.20 30.45 22.42
CA PHE A 733 33.75 30.26 22.22
C PHE A 733 33.10 29.23 23.15
N GLY A 734 33.81 28.74 24.15
CA GLY A 734 33.37 27.67 25.06
C GLY A 734 32.31 28.11 26.06
N GLU A 735 31.07 27.72 25.79
CA GLU A 735 29.93 27.86 26.69
C GLU A 735 29.13 26.57 26.73
N GLU A 736 28.71 26.14 27.91
CA GLU A 736 27.91 24.92 28.04
C GLU A 736 26.62 25.02 27.22
N ARG A 737 26.49 24.12 26.24
CA ARG A 737 25.39 24.12 25.27
C ARG A 737 24.08 23.75 25.92
N TYR A 738 22.99 24.27 25.35
CA TYR A 738 21.67 24.12 25.97
C TYR A 738 21.25 22.66 26.15
N VAL A 739 21.47 21.79 25.16
CA VAL A 739 21.09 20.37 25.26
C VAL A 739 21.94 19.63 26.29
N TYR A 740 23.25 19.89 26.39
CA TYR A 740 24.07 19.33 27.45
C TYR A 740 23.49 19.65 28.85
N LYS A 741 23.20 20.93 29.13
CA LYS A 741 22.55 21.36 30.40
C LYS A 741 21.20 20.68 30.65
N LEU A 742 20.44 20.42 29.58
CA LEU A 742 19.15 19.74 29.68
C LEU A 742 19.32 18.27 30.05
N LEU A 743 20.32 17.59 29.46
CA LEU A 743 20.65 16.19 29.75
C LEU A 743 21.12 16.01 31.20
N GLU A 744 21.88 16.95 31.75
CA GLU A 744 22.33 16.90 33.16
C GLU A 744 21.17 16.87 34.17
N ASN A 745 20.03 17.45 33.81
CA ASN A 745 18.86 17.57 34.68
C ASN A 745 17.73 16.59 34.31
N THR A 746 18.07 15.55 33.55
CA THR A 746 17.11 14.61 32.96
C THR A 746 17.39 13.18 33.41
N GLN A 747 16.34 12.45 33.80
CA GLN A 747 16.42 11.01 33.99
C GLN A 747 16.13 10.31 32.65
N LEU A 748 17.19 9.84 31.99
CA LEU A 748 17.10 9.12 30.72
C LEU A 748 16.64 7.68 30.92
N SER A 749 16.02 7.11 29.89
CA SER A 749 15.80 5.66 29.85
C SER A 749 17.13 4.92 29.71
N THR A 750 17.12 3.62 30.00
CA THR A 750 18.28 2.74 29.81
C THR A 750 18.83 2.81 28.39
N GLU A 751 17.98 2.73 27.37
CA GLU A 751 18.39 2.76 25.96
C GLU A 751 18.98 4.10 25.56
N SER A 752 18.34 5.21 25.97
CA SER A 752 18.84 6.56 25.73
C SER A 752 20.18 6.81 26.41
N GLN A 753 20.34 6.32 27.64
CA GLN A 753 21.60 6.41 28.38
C GLN A 753 22.71 5.64 27.67
N VAL A 754 22.44 4.40 27.26
CA VAL A 754 23.41 3.56 26.51
C VAL A 754 23.83 4.20 25.19
N VAL A 755 22.89 4.79 24.44
CA VAL A 755 23.20 5.52 23.20
C VAL A 755 24.09 6.73 23.48
N LEU A 756 23.73 7.55 24.49
CA LEU A 756 24.49 8.73 24.85
C LEU A 756 25.92 8.37 25.32
N ASP A 757 26.05 7.33 26.13
CA ASP A 757 27.34 6.86 26.65
C ASP A 757 28.23 6.32 25.53
N LYS A 758 27.68 5.53 24.60
CA LYS A 758 28.44 5.07 23.43
C LYS A 758 28.86 6.23 22.54
N ALA A 759 28.01 7.24 22.33
CA ALA A 759 28.39 8.42 21.56
C ALA A 759 29.53 9.19 22.23
N ARG A 760 29.49 9.34 23.57
CA ARG A 760 30.56 9.98 24.35
C ARG A 760 31.87 9.19 24.22
N ASP A 761 31.83 7.86 24.42
CA ASP A 761 32.99 6.97 24.21
C ASP A 761 33.60 7.11 22.81
N LEU A 762 32.77 7.19 21.77
CA LEU A 762 33.21 7.41 20.40
C LEU A 762 33.89 8.77 20.22
N VAL A 763 33.37 9.84 20.81
CA VAL A 763 34.04 11.16 20.78
C VAL A 763 35.41 11.08 21.46
N TYR A 764 35.50 10.44 22.63
CA TYR A 764 36.77 10.25 23.35
C TYR A 764 37.79 9.49 22.49
N LYS A 765 37.42 8.32 21.94
CA LYS A 765 38.33 7.47 21.17
C LYS A 765 38.74 8.06 19.83
N SER A 766 37.82 8.75 19.16
CA SER A 766 38.05 9.32 17.84
C SER A 766 38.79 10.66 17.87
N PHE A 767 38.89 11.31 19.04
CA PHE A 767 39.43 12.66 19.14
C PHE A 767 40.83 12.82 18.53
N LYS A 768 41.69 11.81 18.70
CA LYS A 768 43.05 11.73 18.14
C LYS A 768 43.12 11.83 16.61
N TYR A 769 42.02 11.57 15.90
CA TYR A 769 41.96 11.63 14.44
C TYR A 769 41.51 13.00 13.91
N ARG A 770 41.10 13.94 14.78
CA ARG A 770 40.47 15.19 14.34
C ARG A 770 41.40 16.08 13.52
N GLU A 771 42.68 16.19 13.86
CA GLU A 771 43.63 17.03 13.10
C GLU A 771 43.81 16.51 11.68
N VAL A 772 44.19 15.22 11.54
CA VAL A 772 44.36 14.56 10.24
C VAL A 772 43.07 14.65 9.40
N PHE A 773 41.91 14.36 9.99
CA PHE A 773 40.65 14.48 9.26
C PHE A 773 40.33 15.91 8.83
N ASN A 774 40.69 16.90 9.65
CA ASN A 774 40.48 18.31 9.33
C ASN A 774 41.41 18.80 8.22
N GLU A 775 42.62 18.26 8.11
CA GLU A 775 43.54 18.54 6.99
C GLU A 775 42.96 18.06 5.66
N ASP A 776 42.42 16.84 5.66
CA ASP A 776 41.84 16.23 4.45
C ASP A 776 40.43 16.75 4.13
N ASN A 777 39.65 17.08 5.16
CA ASN A 777 38.23 17.45 5.06
C ASN A 777 37.91 18.74 5.86
N PRO A 778 38.57 19.88 5.60
CA PRO A 778 38.42 21.11 6.39
C PRO A 778 36.99 21.67 6.35
N GLU A 779 36.21 21.36 5.32
CA GLU A 779 34.80 21.78 5.19
C GLU A 779 33.88 21.16 6.25
N TYR A 780 34.33 20.10 6.92
CA TYR A 780 33.58 19.51 8.03
C TYR A 780 33.66 20.34 9.30
N PHE A 781 34.63 21.27 9.45
CA PHE A 781 34.83 22.03 10.68
C PHE A 781 34.91 21.13 11.94
N ILE A 782 35.54 19.95 11.83
CA ILE A 782 35.55 18.96 12.93
C ILE A 782 36.29 19.49 14.17
N ASN A 783 37.20 20.45 13.99
CA ASN A 783 37.92 21.13 15.05
C ASN A 783 37.13 22.27 15.73
N SER A 784 35.84 22.40 15.44
CA SER A 784 34.93 23.13 16.33
C SER A 784 34.70 22.31 17.61
N TRP A 785 34.76 22.97 18.77
CA TRP A 785 34.69 22.26 20.04
C TRP A 785 33.33 21.57 20.25
N ASP A 786 32.26 22.20 19.77
CA ASP A 786 30.89 21.73 19.79
C ASP A 786 30.46 21.08 18.46
N ALA A 787 31.41 20.47 17.73
CA ALA A 787 31.13 19.75 16.49
C ALA A 787 29.94 18.78 16.67
N GLY A 788 28.94 18.90 15.80
CA GLY A 788 27.73 18.10 15.86
C GLY A 788 27.94 16.66 15.40
N TRP A 789 26.95 15.81 15.67
CA TRP A 789 27.05 14.38 15.34
C TRP A 789 27.23 14.13 13.84
N TYR A 790 26.68 14.98 12.97
CA TYR A 790 26.94 14.92 11.53
C TYR A 790 28.44 14.99 11.23
N GLN A 791 29.16 15.90 11.89
CA GLN A 791 30.59 16.12 11.67
C GLN A 791 31.41 14.96 12.26
N ILE A 792 31.09 14.57 13.50
CA ILE A 792 31.72 13.43 14.18
C ILE A 792 31.51 12.13 13.40
N LYS A 793 30.32 11.91 12.83
CA LYS A 793 30.03 10.73 12.02
C LYS A 793 30.88 10.67 10.74
N GLY A 794 31.22 11.82 10.14
CA GLY A 794 32.15 11.88 9.01
C GLY A 794 33.50 11.25 9.37
N LEU A 795 34.08 11.73 10.48
CA LEU A 795 35.33 11.20 11.07
C LEU A 795 35.22 9.70 11.40
N LEU A 796 34.16 9.29 12.11
CA LEU A 796 33.97 7.89 12.52
C LEU A 796 33.82 6.95 11.33
N ASN A 797 33.17 7.38 10.25
CA ASN A 797 32.98 6.56 9.07
C ASN A 797 34.31 6.23 8.35
N GLU A 798 35.32 7.09 8.51
CA GLU A 798 36.65 6.90 7.94
C GLU A 798 37.55 6.07 8.85
N TYR A 799 37.61 6.38 10.15
CA TYR A 799 38.60 5.79 11.06
C TYR A 799 38.05 4.76 12.06
N MET A 800 36.73 4.70 12.28
CA MET A 800 36.08 3.88 13.33
C MET A 800 34.75 3.29 12.87
N LYS A 801 34.76 2.68 11.68
CA LYS A 801 33.55 2.21 11.00
C LYS A 801 32.84 1.09 11.76
N GLU A 802 33.59 0.20 12.41
CA GLU A 802 33.04 -0.93 13.17
C GLU A 802 32.31 -0.44 14.42
N GLU A 803 32.93 0.48 15.17
CA GLU A 803 32.32 1.05 16.37
C GLU A 803 31.13 1.97 16.04
N LEU A 804 31.14 2.60 14.86
CA LEU A 804 29.98 3.30 14.33
C LEU A 804 28.83 2.33 14.00
N ILE A 805 29.12 1.12 13.50
CA ILE A 805 28.10 0.08 13.30
C ILE A 805 27.50 -0.35 14.65
N GLU A 806 28.33 -0.56 15.67
CA GLU A 806 27.87 -0.86 17.03
C GLU A 806 26.94 0.24 17.57
N PHE A 807 27.33 1.50 17.41
CA PHE A 807 26.49 2.64 17.79
C PHE A 807 25.14 2.62 17.06
N ASN A 808 25.14 2.37 15.75
CA ASN A 808 23.90 2.30 14.97
C ASN A 808 22.98 1.16 15.45
N ASN A 809 23.53 0.04 15.94
CA ASN A 809 22.74 -1.04 16.53
C ASN A 809 22.07 -0.60 17.83
N LEU A 810 22.80 0.06 18.74
CA LEU A 810 22.23 0.60 19.98
C LEU A 810 21.17 1.67 19.70
N TYR A 811 21.43 2.56 18.74
CA TYR A 811 20.49 3.58 18.30
C TYR A 811 19.20 2.96 17.72
N LYS A 812 19.32 1.83 17.03
CA LYS A 812 18.18 1.08 16.49
C LYS A 812 17.34 0.42 17.59
N GLU A 813 17.94 0.02 18.71
CA GLU A 813 17.17 -0.46 19.86
C GLU A 813 16.34 0.66 20.50
N LEU A 814 16.90 1.87 20.61
CA LEU A 814 16.13 3.06 20.99
C LEU A 814 14.97 3.32 20.00
N GLU A 815 15.21 3.21 18.69
CA GLU A 815 14.14 3.33 17.68
C GLU A 815 13.03 2.30 17.87
N ASN A 816 13.39 1.05 18.12
CA ASN A 816 12.43 -0.04 18.30
C ASN A 816 11.57 0.16 19.55
N LYS A 817 12.16 0.63 20.65
CA LYS A 817 11.43 1.02 21.86
C LYS A 817 10.47 2.16 21.59
N MET A 818 10.92 3.22 20.92
CA MET A 818 10.13 4.43 20.75
C MET A 818 8.98 4.26 19.74
N ARG A 819 9.13 3.44 18.71
CA ARG A 819 8.18 3.40 17.58
C ARG A 819 6.72 3.09 17.98
N PRO A 820 6.41 2.12 18.86
CA PRO A 820 5.04 1.87 19.32
C PRO A 820 4.41 3.09 20.02
N ASN A 821 5.24 3.88 20.72
CA ASN A 821 4.78 4.99 21.54
C ASN A 821 4.19 6.17 20.72
N ILE A 822 4.43 6.18 19.40
CA ILE A 822 3.85 7.15 18.49
C ILE A 822 2.32 7.05 18.49
N TYR A 823 1.80 5.82 18.46
CA TYR A 823 0.36 5.57 18.54
C TYR A 823 -0.13 5.66 19.99
N GLU A 824 0.65 5.16 20.95
CA GLU A 824 0.30 5.19 22.38
C GLU A 824 0.07 6.62 22.91
N PHE A 825 0.93 7.57 22.51
CA PHE A 825 0.78 8.98 22.88
C PHE A 825 -0.13 9.76 21.92
N GLY A 826 -0.72 9.11 20.93
CA GLY A 826 -1.68 9.72 20.01
C GLY A 826 -1.07 10.75 19.08
N PHE A 827 0.16 10.55 18.60
CA PHE A 827 0.66 11.34 17.47
C PHE A 827 -0.04 10.94 16.17
N LEU A 828 -0.43 9.67 16.05
CA LEU A 828 -1.18 9.07 14.94
C LEU A 828 -2.28 8.17 15.51
N LYS A 829 -3.35 7.94 14.73
CA LYS A 829 -4.43 6.97 15.04
C LYS A 829 -4.22 5.63 14.37
#